data_AF-A0A2I1GQX9-F1
#
_entry.id   AF-A0A2I1GQX9-F1
#
_cell.length_a   1.000
_cell.length_b   1.000
_cell.length_c   1.000
_cell.angle_alpha   90.00
_cell.angle_beta   90.00
_cell.angle_gamma   90.00
#
_symmetry.space_group_name_H-M   'P 1'
#
loop_
_entity.id
_entity.type
_entity.pdbx_description
1 polymer ?
#
loop_
_entity_poly.entity_id
_entity_poly.type
_entity_poly.pdbx_seq_one_letter_code
_entity_poly.pdbx_strand_id
1 'polypeptide(L)'
;MCGIFAYLNYLIAKDRRTIIDTLTSGLSRLEYRGYDSAGLAIDGDDSGVVLIYKQVGKVAALKKLVAEATVDFEKEFVSHCGMAHTRWATHGEPSPTNSHPHRSDPKGEFTVVHNGIITNYKELKTVLEKKGYMFESETDTEAVAKLAKYLYDTQKSNENLSFTALVKGVIKELEGAFALIFKSVHFPNEIVATRRGSPLLVGVKTEKKLKVDFVDVEFGTDSAFAPTEEKVEGGLLSPTDGHPKLRRSQSRAFLSEDGLPQPIEYFLASDPSAIVEHTKRVLYLEDDDIGHICDGELHIHRLRRDDGISAVRSIQTLEIELAEIMKGSFDHFMQKEIYEQPESVVNTMRGRVNFESHKVTLGGLKAYLATIRRCRRIVFCACGTSYHSCVATRAIFEELTEIPVSVELASDFLDRKTPIFRDDVCVFVSQSGETADTILALRYSLERGALCLGITNTVGSTISRETHCGVHINAGPEIGVASTKAYTSQFIALVMMAIQLSEDRSSMTQRRNDIIEELRKLSDHIKQVLNSDKELHQLAKDVLYKEKSLLIMGRGFQNATCLEGALKIKEVSYMHSEGILAGELKHGPLALIDENMPVILIMTKDSLYPKVQSALQQVTARKGQPIIICNDGDEGISSQYKTIRVPQTVDCLQGLLTIIPLQLLSYHLAVLHGVDVDFPRNLAKSVTVE
;
A
#
# COMPACT_ATOMS: atom_id res chain seq x y z
N MET A 1 7.40 -1.18 -2.71
CA MET A 1 7.49 -1.37 -1.24
C MET A 1 7.88 -2.81 -0.95
N CYS A 2 8.76 -3.14 -0.01
CA CYS A 2 9.10 -4.54 0.29
C CYS A 2 7.97 -5.28 1.07
N GLY A 3 8.06 -6.60 1.20
CA GLY A 3 7.13 -7.44 1.96
C GLY A 3 7.83 -8.15 3.13
N ILE A 4 7.31 -8.01 4.34
CA ILE A 4 7.73 -8.79 5.52
C ILE A 4 6.65 -9.81 5.87
N PHE A 5 7.07 -11.04 6.14
CA PHE A 5 6.20 -12.06 6.74
C PHE A 5 6.98 -12.90 7.76
N ALA A 6 6.41 -13.15 8.93
CA ALA A 6 6.96 -14.07 9.92
C ALA A 6 5.85 -14.95 10.50
N TYR A 7 6.19 -16.20 10.79
CA TYR A 7 5.30 -17.19 11.35
C TYR A 7 5.89 -17.76 12.63
N LEU A 8 5.09 -17.77 13.69
CA LEU A 8 5.43 -18.37 14.96
C LEU A 8 4.34 -19.35 15.35
N ASN A 9 4.72 -20.58 15.65
CA ASN A 9 3.87 -21.57 16.30
C ASN A 9 4.40 -21.81 17.71
N TYR A 10 3.52 -21.77 18.70
CA TYR A 10 3.85 -22.04 20.10
C TYR A 10 2.93 -23.12 20.65
N LEU A 11 3.52 -24.17 21.23
CA LEU A 11 2.84 -25.41 21.66
C LEU A 11 1.95 -26.05 20.58
N ILE A 12 2.29 -25.85 19.31
CA ILE A 12 1.62 -26.45 18.15
C ILE A 12 2.70 -27.08 17.30
N ALA A 13 2.71 -28.41 17.27
CA ALA A 13 3.71 -29.16 16.54
C ALA A 13 3.50 -29.01 15.03
N LYS A 14 4.55 -28.56 14.34
CA LYS A 14 4.58 -28.35 12.89
C LYS A 14 5.86 -28.93 12.33
N ASP A 15 5.75 -29.63 11.21
CA ASP A 15 6.91 -30.05 10.45
C ASP A 15 7.56 -28.86 9.73
N ARG A 16 8.86 -28.99 9.43
CA ARG A 16 9.60 -27.95 8.72
C ARG A 16 8.96 -27.61 7.37
N ARG A 17 8.40 -28.61 6.67
CA ARG A 17 7.69 -28.39 5.41
C ARG A 17 6.52 -27.42 5.58
N THR A 18 5.62 -27.64 6.53
CA THR A 18 4.48 -26.74 6.75
C THR A 18 4.94 -25.33 7.12
N ILE A 19 6.02 -25.20 7.91
CA ILE A 19 6.60 -23.89 8.26
C ILE A 19 7.09 -23.16 6.99
N ILE A 20 7.87 -23.83 6.14
CA ILE A 20 8.38 -23.27 4.88
C ILE A 20 7.23 -22.91 3.94
N ASP A 21 6.23 -23.79 3.81
CA ASP A 21 5.08 -23.56 2.93
C ASP A 21 4.25 -22.36 3.42
N THR A 22 4.09 -22.20 4.74
CA THR A 22 3.41 -21.04 5.34
C THR A 22 4.18 -19.75 5.05
N LEU A 23 5.50 -19.74 5.26
CA LEU A 23 6.34 -18.58 4.97
C LEU A 23 6.31 -18.19 3.49
N THR A 24 6.47 -19.17 2.59
CA THR A 24 6.50 -18.93 1.16
C THR A 24 5.12 -18.60 0.58
N SER A 25 4.03 -19.11 1.16
CA SER A 25 2.65 -18.69 0.83
C SER A 25 2.44 -17.23 1.23
N GLY A 26 2.83 -16.85 2.45
CA GLY A 26 2.81 -15.46 2.92
C GLY A 26 3.58 -14.52 1.99
N LEU A 27 4.78 -14.91 1.54
CA LEU A 27 5.53 -14.14 0.55
C LEU A 27 4.83 -14.04 -0.80
N SER A 28 4.20 -15.10 -1.30
CA SER A 28 3.42 -15.06 -2.53
C SER A 28 2.27 -14.04 -2.46
N ARG A 29 1.68 -13.82 -1.27
CA ARG A 29 0.67 -12.77 -1.04
C ARG A 29 1.24 -11.35 -0.98
N LEU A 30 2.55 -11.20 -0.83
CA LEU A 30 3.26 -9.91 -0.75
C LEU A 30 4.10 -9.61 -2.01
N GLU A 31 4.14 -10.52 -2.98
CA GLU A 31 4.98 -10.42 -4.17
C GLU A 31 4.64 -9.17 -5.01
N TYR A 32 3.37 -8.74 -5.01
CA TYR A 32 2.92 -7.53 -5.70
C TYR A 32 3.54 -6.23 -5.15
N ARG A 33 4.09 -6.27 -3.92
CA ARG A 33 4.77 -5.13 -3.31
C ARG A 33 6.22 -5.05 -3.80
N GLY A 34 6.90 -6.19 -3.94
CA GLY A 34 8.28 -6.28 -4.45
C GLY A 34 8.66 -7.71 -4.84
N TYR A 35 9.43 -7.84 -5.92
CA TYR A 35 9.70 -9.14 -6.57
C TYR A 35 11.11 -9.25 -7.18
N ASP A 36 12.03 -8.33 -6.85
CA ASP A 36 13.41 -8.36 -7.35
C ASP A 36 14.19 -9.53 -6.75
N SER A 37 13.89 -9.86 -5.49
CA SER A 37 14.48 -10.98 -4.77
C SER A 37 13.64 -11.37 -3.55
N ALA A 38 13.86 -12.58 -3.04
CA ALA A 38 13.18 -13.07 -1.85
C ALA A 38 14.11 -13.96 -1.01
N GLY A 39 13.80 -14.09 0.28
CA GLY A 39 14.49 -15.02 1.17
C GLY A 39 13.73 -15.35 2.43
N LEU A 40 14.20 -16.38 3.15
CA LEU A 40 13.64 -16.82 4.42
C LEU A 40 14.72 -17.35 5.36
N ALA A 41 14.43 -17.31 6.66
CA ALA A 41 15.27 -17.88 7.72
C ALA A 41 14.44 -18.74 8.68
N ILE A 42 14.95 -19.95 8.95
CA ILE A 42 14.33 -20.97 9.82
C ILE A 42 15.40 -21.66 10.66
N ASP A 43 14.99 -22.36 11.73
CA ASP A 43 15.91 -23.16 12.55
C ASP A 43 16.38 -24.44 11.82
N GLY A 44 17.66 -24.75 12.02
CA GLY A 44 18.36 -25.90 11.48
C GLY A 44 18.11 -27.20 12.25
N ASP A 45 18.89 -28.23 11.89
CA ASP A 45 18.78 -29.57 12.48
C ASP A 45 19.36 -29.61 13.90
N ASP A 46 20.43 -28.86 14.13
CA ASP A 46 21.03 -28.69 15.45
C ASP A 46 20.51 -27.44 16.16
N SER A 47 20.49 -27.48 17.49
CA SER A 47 20.17 -26.31 18.31
C SER A 47 21.18 -25.19 18.08
N GLY A 48 20.70 -23.97 17.85
CA GLY A 48 21.55 -22.79 17.60
C GLY A 48 22.06 -22.66 16.17
N VAL A 49 21.58 -23.47 15.22
CA VAL A 49 21.87 -23.32 13.79
C VAL A 49 20.67 -22.67 13.10
N VAL A 50 20.93 -21.64 12.28
CA VAL A 50 19.91 -20.98 11.44
C VAL A 50 20.19 -21.25 9.98
N LEU A 51 19.17 -21.69 9.25
CA LEU A 51 19.22 -21.88 7.80
C LEU A 51 18.64 -20.65 7.13
N ILE A 52 19.39 -20.06 6.21
CA ILE A 52 19.00 -18.86 5.47
C ILE A 52 19.04 -19.19 3.98
N TYR A 53 17.90 -19.05 3.30
CA TYR A 53 17.76 -19.25 1.86
C TYR A 53 17.42 -17.92 1.19
N LYS A 54 18.17 -17.55 0.16
CA LYS A 54 18.03 -16.26 -0.54
C LYS A 54 18.18 -16.47 -2.03
N GLN A 55 17.25 -15.93 -2.82
CA GLN A 55 17.22 -16.08 -4.26
C GLN A 55 16.83 -14.77 -4.96
N VAL A 56 17.47 -14.50 -6.09
CA VAL A 56 17.10 -13.37 -6.97
C VAL A 56 15.90 -13.78 -7.83
N GLY A 57 14.98 -12.84 -8.03
CA GLY A 57 13.72 -13.01 -8.75
C GLY A 57 12.53 -13.30 -7.86
N LYS A 58 11.46 -13.78 -8.50
CA LYS A 58 10.15 -14.07 -7.91
C LYS A 58 10.21 -15.17 -6.83
N VAL A 59 9.21 -15.21 -5.95
CA VAL A 59 9.06 -16.18 -4.85
C VAL A 59 9.05 -17.62 -5.36
N ALA A 60 8.58 -17.86 -6.59
CA ALA A 60 8.65 -19.18 -7.22
C ALA A 60 10.10 -19.71 -7.38
N ALA A 61 11.08 -18.83 -7.59
CA ALA A 61 12.49 -19.23 -7.65
C ALA A 61 13.02 -19.63 -6.26
N LEU A 62 12.63 -18.89 -5.20
CA LEU A 62 12.95 -19.26 -3.82
C LEU A 62 12.35 -20.62 -3.44
N LYS A 63 11.10 -20.89 -3.82
CA LYS A 63 10.45 -22.20 -3.59
C LYS A 63 11.23 -23.36 -4.21
N LYS A 64 11.75 -23.17 -5.44
CA LYS A 64 12.61 -24.17 -6.10
C LYS A 64 13.92 -24.39 -5.36
N LEU A 65 14.60 -23.30 -4.98
CA LEU A 65 15.87 -23.38 -4.22
C LEU A 65 15.70 -24.16 -2.91
N VAL A 66 14.61 -23.89 -2.17
CA VAL A 66 14.32 -24.56 -0.91
C VAL A 66 13.96 -26.03 -1.13
N ALA A 67 13.22 -26.36 -2.18
CA ALA A 67 12.88 -27.75 -2.51
C ALA A 67 14.09 -28.59 -2.93
N GLU A 68 15.11 -27.97 -3.53
CA GLU A 68 16.37 -28.62 -3.92
C GLU A 68 17.38 -28.74 -2.77
N ALA A 69 17.13 -28.07 -1.63
CA ALA A 69 18.03 -28.08 -0.49
C ALA A 69 18.03 -29.43 0.23
N THR A 70 19.22 -29.91 0.60
CA THR A 70 19.40 -31.13 1.40
C THR A 70 19.15 -30.85 2.88
N VAL A 71 17.87 -30.85 3.27
CA VAL A 71 17.41 -30.64 4.66
C VAL A 71 16.35 -31.66 5.03
N ASP A 72 16.26 -32.00 6.32
CA ASP A 72 15.16 -32.80 6.84
C ASP A 72 13.86 -31.97 6.87
N PHE A 73 12.94 -32.27 5.96
CA PHE A 73 11.64 -31.59 5.88
C PHE A 73 10.63 -32.11 6.90
N GLU A 74 10.84 -33.31 7.45
CA GLU A 74 9.92 -34.00 8.37
C GLU A 74 10.22 -33.67 9.83
N LYS A 75 11.35 -33.01 10.11
CA LYS A 75 11.68 -32.54 11.46
C LYS A 75 10.55 -31.68 12.03
N GLU A 76 10.06 -32.09 13.19
CA GLU A 76 8.93 -31.47 13.88
C GLU A 76 9.40 -30.46 14.94
N PHE A 77 8.74 -29.31 14.97
CA PHE A 77 8.98 -28.25 15.92
C PHE A 77 7.70 -27.97 16.71
N VAL A 78 7.74 -28.19 18.03
CA VAL A 78 6.65 -27.85 18.95
C VAL A 78 6.52 -26.33 19.12
N SER A 79 7.65 -25.63 19.04
CA SER A 79 7.70 -24.17 18.97
C SER A 79 8.81 -23.75 18.02
N HIS A 80 8.51 -22.77 17.17
CA HIS A 80 9.43 -22.27 16.16
C HIS A 80 9.10 -20.83 15.80
N CYS A 81 10.13 -20.10 15.34
CA CYS A 81 9.98 -18.78 14.77
C CYS A 81 10.69 -18.73 13.41
N GLY A 82 9.92 -18.47 12.35
CA GLY A 82 10.41 -18.29 10.99
C GLY A 82 10.15 -16.88 10.49
N MET A 83 11.05 -16.35 9.66
CA MET A 83 10.85 -15.08 8.97
C MET A 83 11.15 -15.20 7.49
N ALA A 84 10.51 -14.34 6.70
CA ALA A 84 10.62 -14.30 5.26
C ALA A 84 10.47 -12.86 4.76
N HIS A 85 11.07 -12.57 3.61
CA HIS A 85 11.06 -11.24 3.02
C HIS A 85 11.02 -11.28 1.49
N THR A 86 10.27 -10.35 0.89
CA THR A 86 10.37 -9.97 -0.52
C THR A 86 10.91 -8.56 -0.64
N ARG A 87 11.89 -8.36 -1.53
CA ARG A 87 12.65 -7.12 -1.64
C ARG A 87 12.38 -6.42 -2.96
N TRP A 88 12.20 -5.10 -2.85
CA TRP A 88 12.31 -4.11 -3.92
C TRP A 88 13.61 -3.34 -3.69
N ALA A 89 14.60 -3.47 -4.57
CA ALA A 89 15.94 -2.96 -4.30
C ALA A 89 16.01 -1.43 -4.41
N THR A 90 16.30 -0.74 -3.29
CA THR A 90 16.61 0.71 -3.27
C THR A 90 18.11 0.98 -3.20
N HIS A 91 18.85 0.17 -2.43
CA HIS A 91 20.31 0.26 -2.28
C HIS A 91 20.96 -1.07 -2.66
N GLY A 92 21.99 -1.04 -3.52
CA GLY A 92 22.69 -2.25 -3.98
C GLY A 92 21.87 -3.08 -4.96
N GLU A 93 22.55 -3.71 -5.92
CA GLU A 93 21.90 -4.51 -6.95
C GLU A 93 21.14 -5.72 -6.38
N PRO A 94 20.08 -6.21 -7.05
CA PRO A 94 19.42 -7.47 -6.69
C PRO A 94 20.41 -8.64 -6.76
N SER A 95 20.89 -9.10 -5.60
CA SER A 95 21.82 -10.22 -5.47
C SER A 95 21.45 -11.06 -4.23
N PRO A 96 21.79 -12.37 -4.17
CA PRO A 96 21.52 -13.18 -2.98
C PRO A 96 22.15 -12.58 -1.72
N THR A 97 23.28 -11.89 -1.85
CA THR A 97 23.97 -11.21 -0.76
C THR A 97 23.14 -10.04 -0.21
N ASN A 98 22.56 -9.23 -1.11
CA ASN A 98 21.73 -8.07 -0.76
C ASN A 98 20.27 -8.44 -0.40
N SER A 99 19.82 -9.66 -0.68
CA SER A 99 18.52 -10.14 -0.24
C SER A 99 18.44 -10.31 1.27
N HIS A 100 17.25 -10.08 1.83
CA HIS A 100 16.96 -10.34 3.24
C HIS A 100 16.53 -11.81 3.41
N PRO A 101 16.65 -12.41 4.62
CA PRO A 101 17.15 -11.83 5.87
C PRO A 101 18.66 -11.55 5.89
N HIS A 102 19.07 -10.48 6.56
CA HIS A 102 20.47 -10.18 6.84
C HIS A 102 20.93 -10.84 8.14
N ARG A 103 22.19 -11.25 8.18
CA ARG A 103 22.82 -11.91 9.33
C ARG A 103 23.90 -11.03 9.96
N SER A 104 24.05 -11.12 11.28
CA SER A 104 25.10 -10.41 12.02
C SER A 104 26.50 -10.98 11.82
N ASP A 105 26.63 -12.29 11.58
CA ASP A 105 27.89 -12.97 11.40
C ASP A 105 27.71 -14.23 10.54
N PRO A 106 28.79 -14.94 10.15
CA PRO A 106 28.67 -16.16 9.35
C PRO A 106 27.85 -17.28 10.02
N LYS A 107 27.69 -17.26 11.35
CA LYS A 107 26.90 -18.23 12.11
C LYS A 107 25.41 -17.86 12.19
N GLY A 108 25.06 -16.61 11.88
CA GLY A 108 23.69 -16.12 11.94
C GLY A 108 23.17 -15.91 13.36
N GLU A 109 24.02 -15.45 14.30
CA GLU A 109 23.59 -15.25 15.69
C GLU A 109 22.36 -14.32 15.83
N PHE A 110 22.29 -13.28 15.01
CA PHE A 110 21.12 -12.41 14.84
C PHE A 110 20.75 -12.33 13.36
N THR A 111 19.45 -12.43 13.09
CA THR A 111 18.86 -12.28 11.75
C THR A 111 17.77 -11.24 11.76
N VAL A 112 17.73 -10.43 10.69
CA VAL A 112 16.83 -9.28 10.57
C VAL A 112 16.23 -9.21 9.18
N VAL A 113 14.93 -8.94 9.11
CA VAL A 113 14.24 -8.45 7.90
C VAL A 113 13.78 -7.02 8.11
N HIS A 114 13.84 -6.22 7.05
CA HIS A 114 13.62 -4.78 7.09
C HIS A 114 12.81 -4.28 5.89
N ASN A 115 11.83 -3.42 6.15
CA ASN A 115 11.16 -2.59 5.16
C ASN A 115 11.38 -1.12 5.53
N GLY A 116 11.92 -0.33 4.60
CA GLY A 116 12.22 1.08 4.85
C GLY A 116 13.63 1.44 4.43
N ILE A 117 14.13 2.56 4.94
CA ILE A 117 15.50 3.06 4.73
C ILE A 117 16.06 3.52 6.07
N ILE A 118 17.24 3.02 6.43
CA ILE A 118 18.03 3.55 7.55
C ILE A 118 18.92 4.68 7.03
N THR A 119 18.59 5.92 7.38
CA THR A 119 19.25 7.11 6.80
C THR A 119 20.67 7.30 7.28
N ASN A 120 20.99 6.87 8.51
CA ASN A 120 22.30 7.00 9.13
C ASN A 120 23.17 5.72 9.05
N TYR A 121 22.90 4.84 8.07
CA TYR A 121 23.59 3.55 7.97
C TYR A 121 25.10 3.69 7.68
N LYS A 122 25.54 4.78 7.03
CA LYS A 122 26.96 5.01 6.69
C LYS A 122 27.78 5.31 7.94
N GLU A 123 27.23 6.10 8.85
CA GLU A 123 27.80 6.41 10.15
C GLU A 123 27.90 5.13 10.98
N LEU A 124 26.82 4.36 11.06
CA LEU A 124 26.77 3.08 11.78
C LEU A 124 27.79 2.09 11.22
N LYS A 125 27.86 1.95 9.89
CA LYS A 125 28.83 1.08 9.22
C LYS A 125 30.26 1.45 9.58
N THR A 126 30.61 2.74 9.50
CA THR A 126 31.96 3.23 9.84
C THR A 126 32.34 2.93 11.30
N VAL A 127 31.40 3.07 12.23
CA VAL A 127 31.63 2.77 13.66
C VAL A 127 31.83 1.27 13.87
N LEU A 128 30.99 0.44 13.25
CA LEU A 128 31.03 -1.03 13.41
C LEU A 128 32.28 -1.64 12.75
N GLU A 129 32.71 -1.12 11.60
CA GLU A 129 33.97 -1.51 10.95
C GLU A 129 35.18 -1.22 11.84
N LYS A 130 35.22 -0.04 12.49
CA LYS A 130 36.27 0.30 13.47
C LYS A 130 36.27 -0.62 14.69
N LYS A 131 35.13 -1.23 15.03
CA LYS A 131 34.99 -2.21 16.12
C LYS A 131 35.31 -3.65 15.67
N GLY A 132 35.67 -3.86 14.41
CA GLY A 132 36.10 -5.16 13.87
C GLY A 132 35.00 -5.99 13.22
N TYR A 133 33.81 -5.43 12.98
CA TYR A 133 32.74 -6.12 12.25
C TYR A 133 32.94 -5.98 10.74
N MET A 134 32.91 -7.11 10.04
CA MET A 134 33.00 -7.17 8.58
C MET A 134 31.59 -7.14 7.96
N PHE A 135 31.43 -6.33 6.91
CA PHE A 135 30.22 -6.21 6.11
C PHE A 135 30.33 -7.04 4.83
N GLU A 136 29.25 -7.72 4.46
CA GLU A 136 29.17 -8.60 3.29
C GLU A 136 28.32 -7.99 2.16
N SER A 137 27.39 -7.10 2.49
CA SER A 137 26.44 -6.49 1.56
C SER A 137 26.58 -4.96 1.48
N GLU A 138 25.92 -4.41 0.48
CA GLU A 138 25.82 -2.97 0.24
C GLU A 138 24.55 -2.35 0.84
N THR A 139 23.74 -3.16 1.53
CA THR A 139 22.47 -2.71 2.09
C THR A 139 22.65 -1.99 3.42
N ASP A 140 21.77 -1.04 3.66
CA ASP A 140 21.59 -0.36 4.95
C ASP A 140 21.21 -1.33 6.08
N THR A 141 20.46 -2.37 5.73
CA THR A 141 19.88 -3.34 6.66
C THR A 141 20.93 -4.20 7.36
N GLU A 142 22.06 -4.49 6.72
CA GLU A 142 23.14 -5.24 7.38
C GLU A 142 23.67 -4.51 8.61
N ALA A 143 23.73 -3.17 8.59
CA ALA A 143 24.17 -2.38 9.75
C ALA A 143 23.31 -2.65 10.98
N VAL A 144 21.99 -2.87 10.80
CA VAL A 144 21.06 -3.20 11.88
C VAL A 144 21.38 -4.55 12.52
N ALA A 145 21.65 -5.58 11.70
CA ALA A 145 22.00 -6.91 12.20
C ALA A 145 23.36 -6.90 12.95
N LYS A 146 24.35 -6.20 12.41
CA LYS A 146 25.67 -6.03 13.05
C LYS A 146 25.58 -5.24 14.35
N LEU A 147 24.76 -4.18 14.39
CA LEU A 147 24.54 -3.37 15.58
C LEU A 147 23.88 -4.17 16.71
N ALA A 148 22.89 -5.02 16.39
CA ALA A 148 22.29 -5.92 17.37
C ALA A 148 23.34 -6.84 18.02
N LYS A 149 24.25 -7.39 17.23
CA LYS A 149 25.35 -8.20 17.75
C LYS A 149 26.34 -7.39 18.58
N TYR A 150 26.72 -6.19 18.13
CA TYR A 150 27.61 -5.32 18.88
C TYR A 150 27.09 -4.99 20.29
N LEU A 151 25.81 -4.65 20.40
CA LEU A 151 25.17 -4.38 21.68
C LEU A 151 25.10 -5.64 22.56
N TYR A 152 24.82 -6.81 21.96
CA TYR A 152 24.83 -8.08 22.68
C TYR A 152 26.23 -8.41 23.22
N ASP A 153 27.27 -8.33 22.38
CA ASP A 153 28.65 -8.62 22.76
C ASP A 153 29.15 -7.68 23.87
N THR A 154 28.73 -6.41 23.86
CA THR A 154 29.07 -5.41 24.89
C THR A 154 28.36 -5.67 26.22
N GLN A 155 27.14 -6.24 26.18
CA GLN A 155 26.28 -6.44 27.36
C GLN A 155 26.20 -7.90 27.81
N LYS A 156 26.97 -8.81 27.19
CA LYS A 156 26.93 -10.25 27.45
C LYS A 156 27.23 -10.64 28.90
N SER A 157 27.95 -9.78 29.64
CA SER A 157 28.24 -9.95 31.07
C SER A 157 27.04 -9.68 31.99
N ASN A 158 25.94 -9.14 31.46
CA ASN A 158 24.74 -8.84 32.22
C ASN A 158 23.76 -10.02 32.15
N GLU A 159 23.61 -10.78 33.25
CA GLU A 159 22.79 -12.00 33.31
C GLU A 159 21.28 -11.77 33.03
N ASN A 160 20.81 -10.51 33.03
CA ASN A 160 19.39 -10.16 32.85
C ASN A 160 19.07 -9.47 31.51
N LEU A 161 19.94 -9.57 30.49
CA LEU A 161 19.67 -8.93 29.19
C LEU A 161 18.48 -9.60 28.48
N SER A 162 17.35 -8.90 28.38
CA SER A 162 16.20 -9.35 27.59
C SER A 162 16.34 -8.99 26.12
N PHE A 163 15.73 -9.77 25.24
CA PHE A 163 15.76 -9.49 23.80
C PHE A 163 15.17 -8.11 23.47
N THR A 164 14.08 -7.74 24.14
CA THR A 164 13.48 -6.41 24.04
C THR A 164 14.43 -5.29 24.47
N ALA A 165 15.22 -5.47 25.53
CA ALA A 165 16.19 -4.45 25.96
C ALA A 165 17.30 -4.24 24.92
N LEU A 166 17.75 -5.33 24.29
CA LEU A 166 18.72 -5.27 23.20
C LEU A 166 18.16 -4.48 22.01
N VAL A 167 16.97 -4.83 21.54
CA VAL A 167 16.33 -4.16 20.39
C VAL A 167 16.00 -2.70 20.72
N LYS A 168 15.60 -2.39 21.96
CA LYS A 168 15.47 -1.00 22.45
C LYS A 168 16.77 -0.21 22.32
N GLY A 169 17.93 -0.83 22.53
CA GLY A 169 19.23 -0.22 22.29
C GLY A 169 19.49 0.03 20.80
N VAL A 170 19.16 -0.96 19.94
CA VAL A 170 19.31 -0.83 18.49
C VAL A 170 18.50 0.34 17.94
N ILE A 171 17.19 0.39 18.21
CA ILE A 171 16.29 1.40 17.64
C ILE A 171 16.57 2.84 18.09
N LYS A 172 17.32 3.03 19.19
CA LYS A 172 17.76 4.36 19.65
C LYS A 172 18.83 4.95 18.76
N GLU A 173 19.65 4.10 18.15
CA GLU A 173 20.74 4.50 17.25
C GLU A 173 20.29 4.55 15.78
N LEU A 174 19.09 4.05 15.46
CA LEU A 174 18.57 4.05 14.08
C LEU A 174 17.80 5.35 13.78
N GLU A 175 18.13 5.95 12.64
CA GLU A 175 17.39 7.04 12.02
C GLU A 175 16.72 6.59 10.71
N GLY A 176 15.61 7.23 10.36
CA GLY A 176 14.84 6.94 9.16
C GLY A 176 13.51 6.24 9.45
N ALA A 177 12.97 5.59 8.43
CA ALA A 177 11.70 4.86 8.49
C ALA A 177 11.98 3.38 8.28
N PHE A 178 11.49 2.53 9.18
CA PHE A 178 11.75 1.10 9.18
C PHE A 178 10.59 0.30 9.80
N ALA A 179 10.36 -0.91 9.29
CA ALA A 179 9.68 -1.99 10.00
C ALA A 179 10.66 -3.16 10.06
N LEU A 180 10.93 -3.66 11.25
CA LEU A 180 11.98 -4.64 11.54
C LEU A 180 11.40 -5.84 12.27
N ILE A 181 11.89 -7.02 11.91
CA ILE A 181 11.68 -8.25 12.69
C ILE A 181 13.05 -8.87 12.98
N PHE A 182 13.32 -9.13 14.26
CA PHE A 182 14.55 -9.71 14.76
C PHE A 182 14.32 -11.15 15.25
N LYS A 183 15.26 -12.04 14.94
CA LYS A 183 15.38 -13.39 15.51
C LYS A 183 16.82 -13.64 15.91
N SER A 184 17.03 -14.41 16.98
CA SER A 184 18.36 -14.77 17.45
C SER A 184 18.44 -16.21 17.95
N VAL A 185 19.62 -16.80 17.83
CA VAL A 185 19.94 -18.10 18.44
C VAL A 185 20.08 -18.02 19.96
N HIS A 186 20.37 -16.82 20.50
CA HIS A 186 20.51 -16.59 21.94
C HIS A 186 19.15 -16.47 22.65
N PHE A 187 18.10 -16.16 21.89
CA PHE A 187 16.71 -16.02 22.36
C PHE A 187 15.82 -16.96 21.53
N PRO A 188 15.92 -18.29 21.73
CA PRO A 188 15.18 -19.27 20.94
C PRO A 188 13.67 -19.14 21.19
N ASN A 189 12.87 -19.34 20.14
CA ASN A 189 11.41 -19.19 20.16
C ASN A 189 10.89 -17.79 20.50
N GLU A 190 11.76 -16.77 20.45
CA GLU A 190 11.37 -15.38 20.63
C GLU A 190 11.50 -14.60 19.32
N ILE A 191 10.60 -13.63 19.10
CA ILE A 191 10.70 -12.66 18.04
C ILE A 191 10.46 -11.26 18.60
N VAL A 192 11.19 -10.28 18.08
CA VAL A 192 10.95 -8.87 18.38
C VAL A 192 10.66 -8.14 17.08
N ALA A 193 9.53 -7.45 17.05
CA ALA A 193 9.05 -6.69 15.91
C ALA A 193 8.88 -5.22 16.30
N THR A 194 9.30 -4.31 15.45
CA THR A 194 9.19 -2.88 15.72
C THR A 194 9.01 -2.09 14.43
N ARG A 195 8.41 -0.91 14.52
CA ARG A 195 8.22 -0.03 13.37
C ARG A 195 8.37 1.45 13.72
N ARG A 196 8.72 2.23 12.71
CA ARG A 196 8.69 3.68 12.65
C ARG A 196 8.49 4.08 11.19
N GLY A 197 7.34 4.64 10.82
CA GLY A 197 7.08 5.09 9.45
C GLY A 197 6.88 4.00 8.39
N SER A 198 6.84 2.70 8.75
CA SER A 198 6.50 1.61 7.83
C SER A 198 5.47 0.66 8.45
N PRO A 199 4.46 0.16 7.71
CA PRO A 199 3.41 -0.69 8.26
C PRO A 199 3.93 -2.04 8.76
N LEU A 200 3.41 -2.45 9.92
CA LEU A 200 3.63 -3.76 10.53
C LEU A 200 2.43 -4.11 11.40
N LEU A 201 1.90 -5.32 11.25
CA LEU A 201 0.76 -5.82 12.03
C LEU A 201 0.99 -7.27 12.48
N VAL A 202 0.27 -7.66 13.52
CA VAL A 202 0.32 -8.99 14.14
C VAL A 202 -1.06 -9.64 14.05
N GLY A 203 -1.15 -10.73 13.28
CA GLY A 203 -2.28 -11.64 13.24
C GLY A 203 -2.17 -12.68 14.35
N VAL A 204 -3.30 -12.97 15.00
CA VAL A 204 -3.38 -13.96 16.07
C VAL A 204 -4.38 -15.04 15.72
N LYS A 205 -3.99 -16.31 15.86
CA LYS A 205 -4.87 -17.47 15.71
C LYS A 205 -4.78 -18.37 16.94
N THR A 206 -5.93 -18.56 17.58
CA THR A 206 -6.10 -19.38 18.78
C THR A 206 -7.37 -20.21 18.65
N GLU A 207 -7.35 -21.45 19.15
CA GLU A 207 -8.57 -22.27 19.24
C GLU A 207 -9.51 -21.79 20.35
N LYS A 208 -8.94 -21.25 21.44
CA LYS A 208 -9.69 -20.67 22.56
C LYS A 208 -9.94 -19.18 22.35
N LYS A 209 -11.05 -18.68 22.90
CA LYS A 209 -11.35 -17.24 22.90
C LYS A 209 -10.30 -16.50 23.72
N LEU A 210 -9.76 -15.42 23.17
CA LEU A 210 -8.92 -14.48 23.93
C LEU A 210 -9.77 -13.79 24.99
N LYS A 211 -9.19 -13.56 26.17
CA LYS A 211 -9.89 -12.98 27.32
C LYS A 211 -10.25 -11.52 27.10
N VAL A 212 -9.42 -10.82 26.31
CA VAL A 212 -9.52 -9.38 26.06
C VAL A 212 -9.14 -9.12 24.60
N ASP A 213 -9.83 -8.20 23.95
CA ASP A 213 -9.56 -7.77 22.56
C ASP A 213 -8.53 -6.63 22.49
N PHE A 214 -7.64 -6.51 23.47
CA PHE A 214 -6.63 -5.48 23.50
C PHE A 214 -5.37 -5.90 24.27
N VAL A 215 -4.25 -5.26 23.92
CA VAL A 215 -2.94 -5.45 24.56
C VAL A 215 -2.50 -4.13 25.17
N ASP A 216 -2.10 -4.17 26.45
CA ASP A 216 -1.58 -3.01 27.18
C ASP A 216 -0.17 -2.66 26.70
N VAL A 217 0.11 -1.36 26.57
CA VAL A 217 1.44 -0.88 26.20
C VAL A 217 2.28 -0.65 27.47
N GLU A 218 3.38 -1.38 27.58
CA GLU A 218 4.34 -1.26 28.67
C GLU A 218 5.36 -0.16 28.39
N PHE A 219 5.44 0.81 29.29
CA PHE A 219 6.46 1.84 29.25
C PHE A 219 7.72 1.37 29.98
N GLY A 220 8.87 1.48 29.34
CA GLY A 220 10.13 1.30 30.05
C GLY A 220 10.26 2.37 31.14
N THR A 221 10.42 1.98 32.40
CA THR A 221 10.97 2.89 33.40
C THR A 221 12.44 3.09 33.06
N ASP A 222 12.91 4.34 33.02
CA ASP A 222 14.32 4.71 32.78
C ASP A 222 15.32 4.13 33.81
N SER A 223 14.83 3.32 34.77
CA SER A 223 15.59 2.66 35.83
C SER A 223 16.30 1.37 35.40
N ALA A 224 16.79 1.28 34.15
CA ALA A 224 17.87 0.33 33.82
C ALA A 224 19.27 0.92 34.17
N PHE A 225 19.30 2.14 34.71
CA PHE A 225 20.52 2.89 35.05
C PHE A 225 20.52 3.37 36.52
N ALA A 226 20.25 2.49 37.47
CA ALA A 226 20.54 2.77 38.89
C ALA A 226 21.78 1.95 39.33
N PRO A 227 22.75 2.55 40.04
CA PRO A 227 23.92 1.82 40.53
C PRO A 227 23.49 0.79 41.55
N THR A 228 24.17 -0.35 41.51
CA THR A 228 24.04 -1.49 42.44
C THR A 228 24.00 -1.03 43.90
N GLU A 229 22.85 -1.21 44.56
CA GLU A 229 22.78 -1.11 46.02
C GLU A 229 23.47 -2.32 46.66
N GLU A 230 24.34 -2.01 47.61
CA GLU A 230 25.20 -2.94 48.35
C GLU A 230 24.39 -3.96 49.15
N LYS A 231 24.94 -5.18 49.24
CA LYS A 231 24.44 -6.24 50.12
C LYS A 231 24.55 -5.78 51.58
N VAL A 232 23.42 -5.56 52.23
CA VAL A 232 23.34 -5.53 53.70
C VAL A 232 23.17 -6.96 54.19
N GLU A 233 24.21 -7.50 54.82
CA GLU A 233 24.14 -8.70 55.65
C GLU A 233 23.28 -8.43 56.90
N GLY A 234 22.33 -9.32 57.21
CA GLY A 234 21.75 -9.40 58.55
C GLY A 234 20.26 -9.70 58.60
N GLY A 235 19.91 -10.96 58.90
CA GLY A 235 18.56 -11.36 59.28
C GLY A 235 18.31 -12.84 59.06
N LEU A 236 18.64 -13.68 60.06
CA LEU A 236 18.19 -15.07 60.10
C LEU A 236 16.65 -15.11 60.09
N LEU A 237 16.08 -15.98 59.25
CA LEU A 237 14.66 -16.35 59.07
C LEU A 237 13.96 -15.73 57.84
N SER A 238 14.25 -16.29 56.66
CA SER A 238 13.34 -16.32 55.52
C SER A 238 13.44 -17.70 54.85
N PRO A 239 12.32 -18.39 54.54
CA PRO A 239 12.39 -19.72 53.95
C PRO A 239 12.94 -19.66 52.52
N THR A 240 13.75 -20.67 52.17
CA THR A 240 14.32 -20.87 50.85
C THR A 240 13.25 -21.40 49.90
N ASP A 241 12.50 -20.52 49.24
CA ASP A 241 11.64 -20.90 48.11
C ASP A 241 12.38 -20.65 46.80
N GLY A 242 12.84 -21.76 46.20
CA GLY A 242 13.38 -21.81 44.85
C GLY A 242 12.28 -21.69 43.79
N HIS A 243 11.67 -20.51 43.68
CA HIS A 243 10.82 -20.14 42.55
C HIS A 243 11.57 -19.19 41.61
N PRO A 244 11.60 -19.45 40.28
CA PRO A 244 12.10 -18.47 39.33
C PRO A 244 11.26 -17.19 39.47
N LYS A 245 11.93 -16.04 39.62
CA LYS A 245 11.28 -14.74 39.79
C LYS A 245 10.30 -14.48 38.63
N LEU A 246 9.00 -14.55 38.92
CA LEU A 246 7.94 -14.13 38.00
C LEU A 246 8.19 -12.69 37.55
N ARG A 247 8.29 -12.47 36.22
CA ARG A 247 8.19 -11.14 35.61
C ARG A 247 6.81 -10.56 35.92
N ARG A 248 6.78 -9.31 36.40
CA ARG A 248 5.58 -8.67 36.99
C ARG A 248 4.61 -8.04 35.99
N SER A 249 4.76 -8.27 34.69
CA SER A 249 3.84 -7.81 33.65
C SER A 249 3.43 -8.97 32.75
N GLN A 250 2.42 -9.73 33.19
CA GLN A 250 1.78 -10.76 32.38
C GLN A 250 0.74 -10.10 31.46
N SER A 251 0.78 -10.40 30.16
CA SER A 251 -0.19 -9.88 29.21
C SER A 251 -1.55 -10.57 29.45
N ARG A 252 -2.49 -9.86 30.08
CA ARG A 252 -3.81 -10.40 30.47
C ARG A 252 -4.63 -10.97 29.31
N ALA A 253 -4.30 -10.63 28.07
CA ALA A 253 -5.03 -11.01 26.87
C ALA A 253 -4.89 -12.50 26.48
N PHE A 254 -3.77 -13.15 26.80
CA PHE A 254 -3.40 -14.47 26.25
C PHE A 254 -3.39 -15.62 27.28
N LEU A 255 -3.84 -15.37 28.51
CA LEU A 255 -3.95 -16.39 29.57
C LEU A 255 -5.24 -17.24 29.44
N SER A 256 -5.12 -18.55 29.68
CA SER A 256 -6.27 -19.44 29.96
C SER A 256 -6.85 -19.17 31.35
N GLU A 257 -8.11 -19.55 31.58
CA GLU A 257 -8.72 -19.51 32.93
C GLU A 257 -7.91 -20.33 33.97
N ASP A 258 -7.10 -21.29 33.50
CA ASP A 258 -6.30 -22.20 34.33
C ASP A 258 -4.83 -21.78 34.53
N GLY A 259 -4.38 -20.66 33.95
CA GLY A 259 -2.99 -20.19 34.07
C GLY A 259 -1.93 -21.02 33.33
N LEU A 260 -2.35 -21.95 32.46
CA LEU A 260 -1.47 -22.75 31.61
C LEU A 260 -1.25 -22.08 30.24
N PRO A 261 -0.03 -22.18 29.65
CA PRO A 261 0.27 -21.65 28.33
C PRO A 261 -0.61 -22.31 27.26
N GLN A 262 -1.19 -21.51 26.38
CA GLN A 262 -2.10 -21.99 25.34
C GLN A 262 -1.39 -22.22 24.00
N PRO A 263 -1.82 -23.22 23.22
CA PRO A 263 -1.42 -23.34 21.82
C PRO A 263 -1.86 -22.10 21.04
N ILE A 264 -0.90 -21.40 20.42
CA ILE A 264 -1.15 -20.13 19.73
C ILE A 264 -0.23 -20.01 18.51
N GLU A 265 -0.78 -19.44 17.44
CA GLU A 265 -0.03 -19.08 16.24
C GLU A 265 -0.05 -17.56 16.05
N TYR A 266 1.12 -16.99 15.78
CA TYR A 266 1.27 -15.58 15.45
C TYR A 266 1.78 -15.42 14.01
N PHE A 267 1.23 -14.43 13.33
CA PHE A 267 1.61 -14.07 11.96
C PHE A 267 1.99 -12.59 11.98
N LEU A 268 3.23 -12.24 11.66
CA LEU A 268 3.61 -10.83 11.52
C LEU A 268 3.73 -10.51 10.05
N ALA A 269 3.12 -9.42 9.61
CA ALA A 269 3.20 -9.02 8.22
C ALA A 269 3.21 -7.50 8.05
N SER A 270 3.81 -7.04 6.96
CA SER A 270 3.72 -5.63 6.55
C SER A 270 2.40 -5.30 5.84
N ASP A 271 1.60 -6.30 5.47
CA ASP A 271 0.29 -6.14 4.82
C ASP A 271 -0.70 -7.23 5.30
N PRO A 272 -1.98 -6.88 5.53
CA PRO A 272 -3.00 -7.85 5.95
C PRO A 272 -3.28 -8.98 4.93
N SER A 273 -2.94 -8.82 3.64
CA SER A 273 -3.15 -9.83 2.59
C SER A 273 -2.44 -11.16 2.88
N ALA A 274 -1.31 -11.12 3.60
CA ALA A 274 -0.56 -12.31 3.99
C ALA A 274 -1.14 -13.02 5.23
N ILE A 275 -2.00 -12.34 5.99
CA ILE A 275 -2.56 -12.85 7.25
C ILE A 275 -3.98 -13.38 7.07
N VAL A 276 -4.77 -12.78 6.17
CA VAL A 276 -6.21 -13.05 6.02
C VAL A 276 -6.55 -14.52 5.73
N GLU A 277 -5.64 -15.27 5.11
CA GLU A 277 -5.79 -16.72 4.86
C GLU A 277 -5.72 -17.54 6.16
N HIS A 278 -5.05 -17.03 7.19
CA HIS A 278 -4.84 -17.70 8.46
C HIS A 278 -5.77 -17.18 9.57
N THR A 279 -5.97 -15.87 9.65
CA THR A 279 -6.82 -15.23 10.67
C THR A 279 -7.32 -13.86 10.23
N LYS A 280 -8.53 -13.50 10.66
CA LYS A 280 -9.08 -12.15 10.48
C LYS A 280 -8.76 -11.22 11.66
N ARG A 281 -8.23 -11.75 12.77
CA ARG A 281 -7.93 -10.96 13.97
C ARG A 281 -6.51 -10.42 13.89
N VAL A 282 -6.39 -9.09 13.80
CA VAL A 282 -5.10 -8.40 13.66
C VAL A 282 -4.96 -7.26 14.63
N LEU A 283 -3.72 -7.01 15.04
CA LEU A 283 -3.31 -5.86 15.84
C LEU A 283 -2.33 -5.04 15.01
N TYR A 284 -2.64 -3.76 14.79
CA TYR A 284 -1.74 -2.83 14.11
C TYR A 284 -0.74 -2.24 15.10
N LEU A 285 0.55 -2.35 14.79
CA LEU A 285 1.57 -1.63 15.54
C LEU A 285 1.58 -0.16 15.11
N GLU A 286 1.88 0.72 16.06
CA GLU A 286 2.15 2.13 15.83
C GLU A 286 3.66 2.42 15.83
N ASP A 287 4.02 3.64 15.47
CA ASP A 287 5.42 4.05 15.49
C ASP A 287 5.99 3.97 16.92
N ASP A 288 7.24 3.49 17.00
CA ASP A 288 8.00 3.19 18.22
C ASP A 288 7.41 2.09 19.12
N ASP A 289 6.40 1.36 18.65
CA ASP A 289 5.99 0.12 19.31
C ASP A 289 7.04 -0.97 19.09
N ILE A 290 7.29 -1.74 20.15
CA ILE A 290 8.17 -2.91 20.16
C ILE A 290 7.34 -4.10 20.63
N GLY A 291 6.83 -4.88 19.67
CA GLY A 291 6.14 -6.13 19.92
C GLY A 291 7.14 -7.24 20.21
N HIS A 292 7.12 -7.79 21.42
CA HIS A 292 7.92 -8.93 21.83
C HIS A 292 7.00 -10.13 22.01
N ILE A 293 7.27 -11.22 21.28
CA ILE A 293 6.57 -12.49 21.48
C ILE A 293 7.54 -13.45 22.16
N CYS A 294 7.22 -13.84 23.39
CA CYS A 294 7.96 -14.81 24.19
C CYS A 294 6.98 -15.70 24.96
N ASP A 295 7.31 -16.98 25.11
CA ASP A 295 6.48 -17.94 25.87
C ASP A 295 4.99 -17.98 25.46
N GLY A 296 4.70 -17.69 24.19
CA GLY A 296 3.33 -17.63 23.65
C GLY A 296 2.56 -16.34 23.98
N GLU A 297 3.14 -15.40 24.73
CA GLU A 297 2.55 -14.10 25.05
C GLU A 297 3.09 -13.00 24.11
N LEU A 298 2.21 -12.10 23.68
CA LEU A 298 2.58 -10.86 23.00
C LEU A 298 2.60 -9.70 24.01
N HIS A 299 3.76 -9.06 24.14
CA HIS A 299 3.97 -7.84 24.92
C HIS A 299 4.29 -6.68 23.98
N ILE A 300 3.72 -5.51 24.23
CA ILE A 300 4.02 -4.30 23.44
C ILE A 300 4.72 -3.32 24.37
N HIS A 301 5.96 -2.97 24.05
CA HIS A 301 6.72 -1.99 24.81
C HIS A 301 6.94 -0.72 24.00
N ARG A 302 7.07 0.41 24.69
CA ARG A 302 7.51 1.69 24.10
C ARG A 302 8.63 2.34 24.90
N LEU A 303 9.48 3.11 24.21
CA LEU A 303 10.59 3.85 24.81
C LEU A 303 10.16 5.12 25.55
N ARG A 304 9.18 5.87 25.01
CA ARG A 304 8.73 7.15 25.56
C ARG A 304 7.22 7.13 25.83
N ARG A 305 6.81 7.85 26.87
CA ARG A 305 5.40 8.14 27.15
C ARG A 305 5.12 9.55 26.64
N ASP A 306 4.52 9.65 25.46
CA ASP A 306 4.02 10.93 24.95
C ASP A 306 2.55 11.10 25.36
N ASP A 307 2.20 12.33 25.77
CA ASP A 307 0.92 12.68 26.41
C ASP A 307 -0.35 12.53 25.54
N GLY A 308 -0.21 12.02 24.30
CA GLY A 308 -1.32 11.87 23.34
C GLY A 308 -1.59 10.45 22.83
N ILE A 309 -0.82 9.43 23.25
CA ILE A 309 -0.90 8.11 22.62
C ILE A 309 -1.69 7.10 23.48
N SER A 310 -2.55 6.31 22.83
CA SER A 310 -3.34 5.27 23.49
C SER A 310 -2.43 4.30 24.26
N ALA A 311 -2.76 4.07 25.53
CA ALA A 311 -2.08 3.10 26.41
C ALA A 311 -2.37 1.65 26.02
N VAL A 312 -3.21 1.43 25.00
CA VAL A 312 -3.76 0.14 24.62
C VAL A 312 -3.77 0.01 23.09
N ARG A 313 -3.51 -1.19 22.59
CA ARG A 313 -3.66 -1.57 21.17
C ARG A 313 -4.83 -2.54 21.04
N SER A 314 -5.83 -2.18 20.24
CA SER A 314 -6.99 -3.04 20.01
C SER A 314 -6.72 -4.09 18.93
N ILE A 315 -7.24 -5.29 19.16
CA ILE A 315 -7.34 -6.36 18.17
C ILE A 315 -8.59 -6.06 17.34
N GLN A 316 -8.40 -5.88 16.04
CA GLN A 316 -9.46 -5.58 15.09
C GLN A 316 -9.75 -6.80 14.22
N THR A 317 -11.00 -6.92 13.77
CA THR A 317 -11.39 -7.94 12.79
C THR A 317 -11.32 -7.32 11.41
N LEU A 318 -10.52 -7.90 10.53
CA LEU A 318 -10.45 -7.54 9.13
C LEU A 318 -11.76 -7.88 8.43
N GLU A 319 -12.29 -6.92 7.66
CA GLU A 319 -13.45 -7.11 6.79
C GLU A 319 -13.09 -7.71 5.42
N ILE A 320 -11.78 -7.87 5.15
CA ILE A 320 -11.27 -8.40 3.88
C ILE A 320 -11.57 -9.90 3.78
N GLU A 321 -12.11 -10.33 2.64
CA GLU A 321 -12.31 -11.74 2.33
C GLU A 321 -11.19 -12.30 1.44
N LEU A 322 -10.85 -13.58 1.63
CA LEU A 322 -9.78 -14.23 0.87
C LEU A 322 -10.04 -14.18 -0.66
N ALA A 323 -11.30 -14.24 -1.09
CA ALA A 323 -11.69 -14.16 -2.50
C ALA A 323 -11.32 -12.83 -3.16
N GLU A 324 -11.26 -11.73 -2.39
CA GLU A 324 -10.92 -10.41 -2.90
C GLU A 324 -9.44 -10.32 -3.32
N ILE A 325 -8.57 -11.08 -2.65
CA ILE A 325 -7.13 -11.11 -2.91
C ILE A 325 -6.68 -12.29 -3.80
N MET A 326 -7.62 -13.06 -4.34
CA MET A 326 -7.36 -14.14 -5.29
C MET A 326 -7.73 -13.72 -6.71
N LYS A 327 -7.08 -14.31 -7.73
CA LYS A 327 -7.40 -14.04 -9.15
C LYS A 327 -8.76 -14.61 -9.58
N GLY A 328 -9.23 -15.67 -8.93
CA GLY A 328 -10.48 -16.34 -9.30
C GLY A 328 -10.40 -16.97 -10.69
N SER A 329 -11.34 -16.65 -11.56
CA SER A 329 -11.40 -17.15 -12.95
C SER A 329 -10.57 -16.33 -13.96
N PHE A 330 -9.86 -15.30 -13.50
CA PHE A 330 -9.05 -14.42 -14.35
C PHE A 330 -7.58 -14.84 -14.36
N ASP A 331 -6.88 -14.56 -15.45
CA ASP A 331 -5.45 -14.88 -15.59
C ASP A 331 -4.56 -13.91 -14.79
N HIS A 332 -5.02 -12.66 -14.68
CA HIS A 332 -4.27 -11.55 -14.07
C HIS A 332 -5.13 -10.74 -13.09
N PHE A 333 -4.50 -10.18 -12.06
CA PHE A 333 -5.17 -9.29 -11.11
C PHE A 333 -5.66 -8.01 -11.80
N MET A 334 -4.85 -7.41 -12.67
CA MET A 334 -5.28 -6.22 -13.42
C MET A 334 -6.57 -6.49 -14.22
N GLN A 335 -6.69 -7.68 -14.85
CA GLN A 335 -7.89 -8.06 -15.56
C GLN A 335 -9.09 -8.19 -14.60
N LYS A 336 -8.94 -8.94 -13.51
CA LYS A 336 -9.97 -9.08 -12.47
C LYS A 336 -10.45 -7.71 -12.00
N GLU A 337 -9.53 -6.82 -11.66
CA GLU A 337 -9.84 -5.51 -11.10
C GLU A 337 -10.54 -4.59 -12.10
N ILE A 338 -10.22 -4.67 -13.40
CA ILE A 338 -10.96 -3.97 -14.45
C ILE A 338 -12.41 -4.49 -14.52
N TYR A 339 -12.61 -5.81 -14.47
CA TYR A 339 -13.93 -6.45 -14.55
C TYR A 339 -14.76 -6.32 -13.26
N GLU A 340 -14.12 -6.10 -12.11
CA GLU A 340 -14.76 -5.82 -10.82
C GLU A 340 -15.26 -4.37 -10.69
N GLN A 341 -14.94 -3.49 -11.64
CA GLN A 341 -15.34 -2.08 -11.58
C GLN A 341 -16.85 -1.85 -11.36
N PRO A 342 -17.79 -2.57 -12.01
CA PRO A 342 -19.22 -2.43 -11.72
C PRO A 342 -19.56 -2.61 -10.24
N GLU A 343 -18.94 -3.60 -9.57
CA GLU A 343 -19.18 -3.89 -8.16
C GLU A 343 -18.47 -2.88 -7.25
N SER A 344 -17.21 -2.54 -7.54
CA SER A 344 -16.45 -1.57 -6.74
C SER A 344 -17.07 -0.17 -6.73
N VAL A 345 -17.67 0.25 -7.85
CA VAL A 345 -18.43 1.49 -7.98
C VAL A 345 -19.66 1.46 -7.07
N VAL A 346 -20.41 0.36 -7.05
CA VAL A 346 -21.56 0.18 -6.15
C VAL A 346 -21.11 0.18 -4.68
N ASN A 347 -20.01 -0.51 -4.35
CA ASN A 347 -19.45 -0.55 -3.00
C ASN A 347 -18.99 0.81 -2.51
N THR A 348 -18.47 1.64 -3.43
CA THR A 348 -18.09 3.03 -3.16
C THR A 348 -19.31 3.90 -2.80
N MET A 349 -20.46 3.66 -3.43
CA MET A 349 -21.71 4.41 -3.19
C MET A 349 -22.56 3.86 -2.04
N ARG A 350 -22.33 2.60 -1.64
CA ARG A 350 -23.14 1.86 -0.67
C ARG A 350 -23.25 2.62 0.66
N GLY A 351 -24.47 2.85 1.11
CA GLY A 351 -24.76 3.56 2.36
C GLY A 351 -24.45 5.07 2.33
N ARG A 352 -24.00 5.61 1.20
CA ARG A 352 -23.62 7.03 1.04
C ARG A 352 -24.54 7.76 0.08
N VAL A 353 -25.04 7.10 -0.95
CA VAL A 353 -26.00 7.68 -1.91
C VAL A 353 -27.38 7.10 -1.65
N ASN A 354 -28.34 7.96 -1.34
CA ASN A 354 -29.75 7.62 -1.31
C ASN A 354 -30.39 8.13 -2.62
N PHE A 355 -30.65 7.20 -3.53
CA PHE A 355 -31.22 7.50 -4.85
C PHE A 355 -32.68 7.95 -4.81
N GLU A 356 -33.46 7.57 -3.78
CA GLU A 356 -34.88 7.96 -3.66
C GLU A 356 -35.03 9.41 -3.21
N SER A 357 -34.16 9.86 -2.30
CA SER A 357 -34.15 11.23 -1.78
C SER A 357 -33.15 12.14 -2.47
N HIS A 358 -32.43 11.63 -3.48
CA HIS A 358 -31.30 12.30 -4.15
C HIS A 358 -30.31 12.96 -3.16
N LYS A 359 -29.98 12.24 -2.08
CA LYS A 359 -29.10 12.74 -1.02
C LYS A 359 -27.81 11.94 -0.93
N VAL A 360 -26.68 12.65 -0.86
CA VAL A 360 -25.35 12.07 -0.62
C VAL A 360 -24.89 12.42 0.79
N THR A 361 -24.45 11.42 1.54
CA THR A 361 -23.94 11.57 2.91
C THR A 361 -22.63 10.82 3.07
N LEU A 362 -21.52 11.55 3.14
CA LEU A 362 -20.21 11.00 3.53
C LEU A 362 -20.03 11.18 5.04
N GLY A 363 -20.23 10.10 5.79
CA GLY A 363 -20.21 10.11 7.26
C GLY A 363 -18.92 10.69 7.85
N GLY A 364 -17.77 10.36 7.25
CA GLY A 364 -16.46 10.85 7.69
C GLY A 364 -16.28 12.37 7.58
N LEU A 365 -17.06 13.05 6.74
CA LEU A 365 -16.96 14.51 6.55
C LEU A 365 -17.96 15.31 7.38
N LYS A 366 -18.98 14.66 7.96
CA LYS A 366 -20.15 15.32 8.57
C LYS A 366 -19.78 16.39 9.60
N ALA A 367 -18.78 16.12 10.45
CA ALA A 367 -18.32 17.05 11.48
C ALA A 367 -17.62 18.31 10.91
N TYR A 368 -17.10 18.24 9.68
CA TYR A 368 -16.25 19.27 9.08
C TYR A 368 -16.89 20.00 7.89
N LEU A 369 -18.07 19.58 7.40
CA LEU A 369 -18.73 20.17 6.23
C LEU A 369 -18.85 21.70 6.32
N ALA A 370 -19.29 22.23 7.46
CA ALA A 370 -19.44 23.66 7.66
C ALA A 370 -18.10 24.42 7.61
N THR A 371 -17.00 23.78 7.99
CA THR A 371 -15.65 24.35 7.88
C THR A 371 -15.15 24.28 6.45
N ILE A 372 -15.36 23.15 5.76
CA ILE A 372 -14.97 22.98 4.36
C ILE A 372 -15.71 23.98 3.46
N ARG A 373 -17.02 24.19 3.65
CA ARG A 373 -17.81 25.16 2.89
C ARG A 373 -17.38 26.62 3.09
N ARG A 374 -16.66 26.93 4.17
CA ARG A 374 -16.14 28.28 4.47
C ARG A 374 -14.70 28.49 4.01
N CYS A 375 -14.04 27.45 3.48
CA CYS A 375 -12.67 27.56 3.00
C CYS A 375 -12.60 28.47 1.78
N ARG A 376 -11.42 29.06 1.56
CA ARG A 376 -11.19 29.94 0.40
C ARG A 376 -10.62 29.21 -0.81
N ARG A 377 -10.07 28.02 -0.59
CA ARG A 377 -9.42 27.22 -1.63
C ARG A 377 -9.37 25.76 -1.20
N ILE A 378 -9.58 24.88 -2.17
CA ILE A 378 -9.37 23.43 -2.05
C ILE A 378 -8.10 23.08 -2.80
N VAL A 379 -7.16 22.40 -2.14
CA VAL A 379 -5.90 21.94 -2.72
C VAL A 379 -5.92 20.41 -2.75
N PHE A 380 -5.97 19.82 -3.93
CA PHE A 380 -5.77 18.38 -4.10
C PHE A 380 -4.28 18.07 -4.20
N CYS A 381 -3.82 17.07 -3.46
CA CYS A 381 -2.43 16.62 -3.47
C CYS A 381 -2.37 15.09 -3.60
N ALA A 382 -1.70 14.61 -4.65
CA ALA A 382 -1.59 13.18 -4.93
C ALA A 382 -0.43 12.89 -5.91
N CYS A 383 -0.19 11.60 -6.19
CA CYS A 383 0.80 11.14 -7.17
C CYS A 383 0.18 10.18 -8.20
N GLY A 384 0.73 10.17 -9.42
CA GLY A 384 0.37 9.22 -10.49
C GLY A 384 -1.13 9.18 -10.82
N THR A 385 -1.70 7.97 -10.92
CA THR A 385 -3.14 7.79 -11.17
C THR A 385 -4.05 8.50 -10.15
N SER A 386 -3.64 8.63 -8.88
CA SER A 386 -4.43 9.38 -7.88
C SER A 386 -4.42 10.89 -8.13
N TYR A 387 -3.36 11.42 -8.75
CA TYR A 387 -3.35 12.80 -9.25
C TYR A 387 -4.31 12.96 -10.44
N HIS A 388 -4.37 12.00 -11.36
CA HIS A 388 -5.31 12.04 -12.47
C HIS A 388 -6.78 12.03 -12.02
N SER A 389 -7.14 11.31 -10.95
CA SER A 389 -8.52 11.35 -10.42
C SER A 389 -8.90 12.73 -9.86
N CYS A 390 -7.93 13.46 -9.30
CA CYS A 390 -8.09 14.85 -8.89
C CYS A 390 -8.25 15.78 -10.11
N VAL A 391 -7.45 15.59 -11.16
CA VAL A 391 -7.58 16.36 -12.42
C VAL A 391 -8.95 16.12 -13.07
N ALA A 392 -9.44 14.88 -13.04
CA ALA A 392 -10.72 14.49 -13.62
C ALA A 392 -11.91 15.17 -12.94
N THR A 393 -11.80 15.41 -11.62
CA THR A 393 -12.88 15.96 -10.80
C THR A 393 -12.75 17.45 -10.51
N ARG A 394 -11.62 18.07 -10.87
CA ARG A 394 -11.37 19.51 -10.67
C ARG A 394 -12.52 20.39 -11.16
N ALA A 395 -12.94 20.21 -12.42
CA ALA A 395 -13.95 21.07 -13.04
C ALA A 395 -15.32 20.96 -12.35
N ILE A 396 -15.73 19.76 -11.91
CA ILE A 396 -17.02 19.59 -11.23
C ILE A 396 -16.99 20.14 -9.79
N PHE A 397 -15.84 20.13 -9.12
CA PHE A 397 -15.68 20.84 -7.85
C PHE A 397 -15.80 22.35 -8.04
N GLU A 398 -15.11 22.93 -9.03
CA GLU A 398 -15.19 24.35 -9.34
C GLU A 398 -16.64 24.75 -9.69
N GLU A 399 -17.34 23.94 -10.49
CA GLU A 399 -18.75 24.15 -10.88
C GLU A 399 -19.72 24.12 -9.68
N LEU A 400 -19.63 23.07 -8.83
CA LEU A 400 -20.61 22.86 -7.77
C LEU A 400 -20.34 23.70 -6.51
N THR A 401 -19.06 23.94 -6.19
CA THR A 401 -18.66 24.62 -4.96
C THR A 401 -18.39 26.11 -5.16
N GLU A 402 -18.00 26.53 -6.37
CA GLU A 402 -17.43 27.85 -6.70
C GLU A 402 -16.21 28.23 -5.84
N ILE A 403 -15.57 27.24 -5.22
CA ILE A 403 -14.33 27.43 -4.48
C ILE A 403 -13.18 27.19 -5.45
N PRO A 404 -12.14 28.05 -5.48
CA PRO A 404 -10.92 27.80 -6.23
C PRO A 404 -10.33 26.43 -5.91
N VAL A 405 -10.05 25.63 -6.94
CA VAL A 405 -9.44 24.31 -6.82
C VAL A 405 -8.07 24.30 -7.47
N SER A 406 -7.05 23.91 -6.72
CA SER A 406 -5.73 23.58 -7.26
C SER A 406 -5.49 22.08 -7.17
N VAL A 407 -4.75 21.53 -8.13
CA VAL A 407 -4.38 20.12 -8.17
C VAL A 407 -2.88 20.05 -8.32
N GLU A 408 -2.20 19.46 -7.34
CA GLU A 408 -0.75 19.49 -7.21
C GLU A 408 -0.20 18.05 -7.18
N LEU A 409 0.93 17.86 -7.86
CA LEU A 409 1.75 16.66 -7.68
C LEU A 409 2.48 16.79 -6.34
N ALA A 410 2.42 15.76 -5.48
CA ALA A 410 2.91 15.87 -4.11
C ALA A 410 4.41 16.18 -4.01
N SER A 411 5.23 15.64 -4.92
CA SER A 411 6.66 15.93 -4.98
C SER A 411 6.94 17.41 -5.30
N ASP A 412 6.39 17.93 -6.41
CA ASP A 412 6.56 19.33 -6.79
C ASP A 412 5.97 20.30 -5.75
N PHE A 413 4.88 19.90 -5.08
CA PHE A 413 4.28 20.66 -4.00
C PHE A 413 5.26 20.91 -2.84
N LEU A 414 6.05 19.89 -2.47
CA LEU A 414 7.08 19.94 -1.44
C LEU A 414 8.31 20.72 -1.90
N ASP A 415 8.79 20.47 -3.12
CA ASP A 415 9.97 21.12 -3.70
C ASP A 415 9.80 22.64 -3.76
N ARG A 416 8.62 23.11 -4.18
CA ARG A 416 8.29 24.54 -4.24
C ARG A 416 7.97 25.15 -2.88
N LYS A 417 7.86 24.33 -1.83
CA LYS A 417 7.34 24.73 -0.51
C LYS A 417 6.07 25.56 -0.68
N THR A 418 5.06 24.93 -1.28
CA THR A 418 3.84 25.60 -1.72
C THR A 418 3.19 26.38 -0.57
N PRO A 419 2.76 27.65 -0.78
CA PRO A 419 2.06 28.41 0.24
C PRO A 419 0.70 27.80 0.60
N ILE A 420 0.57 27.38 1.86
CA ILE A 420 -0.67 26.88 2.45
C ILE A 420 -1.06 27.76 3.64
N PHE A 421 -2.36 28.06 3.73
CA PHE A 421 -2.97 28.92 4.72
C PHE A 421 -3.99 28.15 5.57
N ARG A 422 -4.38 28.72 6.71
CA ARG A 422 -5.31 28.09 7.66
C ARG A 422 -6.74 27.93 7.13
N ASP A 423 -7.11 28.73 6.14
CA ASP A 423 -8.40 28.71 5.47
C ASP A 423 -8.41 27.87 4.18
N ASP A 424 -7.32 27.13 3.91
CA ASP A 424 -7.27 26.11 2.87
C ASP A 424 -7.81 24.77 3.39
N VAL A 425 -8.43 24.02 2.48
CA VAL A 425 -8.74 22.60 2.67
C VAL A 425 -7.83 21.79 1.77
N CYS A 426 -6.97 20.98 2.37
CA CYS A 426 -6.04 20.12 1.64
C CYS A 426 -6.59 18.70 1.58
N VAL A 427 -6.80 18.16 0.37
CA VAL A 427 -7.34 16.82 0.13
C VAL A 427 -6.24 15.93 -0.41
N PHE A 428 -5.89 14.90 0.36
CA PHE A 428 -4.84 13.94 0.03
C PHE A 428 -5.46 12.65 -0.51
N VAL A 429 -5.20 12.36 -1.78
CA VAL A 429 -5.76 11.19 -2.46
C VAL A 429 -4.68 10.13 -2.65
N SER A 430 -4.87 8.96 -2.04
CA SER A 430 -3.92 7.85 -2.16
C SER A 430 -4.62 6.51 -1.96
N GLN A 431 -4.52 5.60 -2.93
CA GLN A 431 -5.07 4.24 -2.78
C GLN A 431 -4.51 3.54 -1.54
N SER A 432 -3.17 3.53 -1.39
CA SER A 432 -2.48 2.85 -0.30
C SER A 432 -2.56 3.59 1.04
N GLY A 433 -2.67 4.92 1.00
CA GLY A 433 -2.53 5.77 2.18
C GLY A 433 -1.11 5.81 2.77
N GLU A 434 -0.12 5.24 2.07
CA GLU A 434 1.29 5.14 2.51
C GLU A 434 2.28 5.81 1.54
N THR A 435 1.79 6.52 0.51
CA THR A 435 2.66 7.19 -0.47
C THR A 435 3.52 8.28 0.20
N ALA A 436 4.84 8.16 0.12
CA ALA A 436 5.79 9.00 0.87
C ALA A 436 5.58 10.50 0.65
N ASP A 437 5.67 10.96 -0.61
CA ASP A 437 5.47 12.39 -0.96
C ASP A 437 4.11 12.91 -0.47
N THR A 438 3.05 12.11 -0.60
CA THR A 438 1.70 12.50 -0.17
C THR A 438 1.61 12.62 1.36
N ILE A 439 2.27 11.73 2.12
CA ILE A 439 2.36 11.82 3.59
C ILE A 439 3.16 13.07 4.00
N LEU A 440 4.29 13.33 3.33
CA LEU A 440 5.10 14.52 3.60
C LEU A 440 4.32 15.80 3.30
N ALA A 441 3.58 15.85 2.19
CA ALA A 441 2.71 16.96 1.84
C ALA A 441 1.57 17.15 2.85
N LEU A 442 1.03 16.05 3.40
CA LEU A 442 0.05 16.06 4.49
C LEU A 442 0.63 16.71 5.75
N ARG A 443 1.77 16.21 6.23
CA ARG A 443 2.44 16.76 7.43
C ARG A 443 2.81 18.22 7.24
N TYR A 444 3.34 18.59 6.08
CA TYR A 444 3.63 19.97 5.70
C TYR A 444 2.39 20.90 5.79
N SER A 445 1.22 20.38 5.40
CA SER A 445 -0.05 21.14 5.43
C SER A 445 -0.65 21.21 6.84
N LEU A 446 -0.50 20.15 7.65
CA LEU A 446 -0.89 20.12 9.06
C LEU A 446 -0.09 21.16 9.87
N GLU A 447 1.22 21.26 9.66
CA GLU A 447 2.07 22.27 10.31
C GLU A 447 1.62 23.72 10.04
N ARG A 448 1.00 23.95 8.88
CA ARG A 448 0.48 25.28 8.48
C ARG A 448 -0.95 25.53 8.95
N GLY A 449 -1.56 24.54 9.60
CA GLY A 449 -2.89 24.62 10.19
C GLY A 449 -4.04 24.56 9.18
N ALA A 450 -3.82 23.99 7.99
CA ALA A 450 -4.87 23.75 7.02
C ALA A 450 -5.75 22.56 7.44
N LEU A 451 -7.02 22.57 7.04
CA LEU A 451 -7.90 21.42 7.24
C LEU A 451 -7.53 20.31 6.26
N CYS A 452 -6.86 19.28 6.77
CA CYS A 452 -6.41 18.13 5.98
C CYS A 452 -7.43 16.99 5.96
N LEU A 453 -7.76 16.50 4.76
CA LEU A 453 -8.74 15.45 4.49
C LEU A 453 -8.12 14.30 3.69
N GLY A 454 -8.33 13.05 4.09
CA GLY A 454 -7.80 11.86 3.39
C GLY A 454 -8.85 11.13 2.54
N ILE A 455 -8.53 10.83 1.28
CA ILE A 455 -9.30 9.91 0.42
C ILE A 455 -8.44 8.66 0.19
N THR A 456 -8.77 7.56 0.88
CA THR A 456 -7.93 6.34 0.89
C THR A 456 -8.70 5.06 0.63
N ASN A 457 -8.02 3.98 0.25
CA ASN A 457 -8.60 2.64 0.10
C ASN A 457 -8.04 1.62 1.11
N THR A 458 -7.28 2.09 2.09
CA THR A 458 -6.66 1.23 3.12
C THR A 458 -6.98 1.80 4.49
N VAL A 459 -7.77 1.04 5.24
CA VAL A 459 -8.15 1.36 6.62
C VAL A 459 -6.91 1.34 7.51
N GLY A 460 -6.78 2.35 8.38
CA GLY A 460 -5.67 2.43 9.33
C GLY A 460 -4.32 2.86 8.70
N SER A 461 -4.31 3.21 7.40
CA SER A 461 -3.13 3.79 6.75
C SER A 461 -2.71 5.12 7.39
N THR A 462 -1.45 5.49 7.22
CA THR A 462 -0.86 6.73 7.77
C THR A 462 -1.67 7.97 7.38
N ILE A 463 -2.01 8.15 6.10
CA ILE A 463 -2.86 9.27 5.66
C ILE A 463 -4.23 9.24 6.36
N SER A 464 -4.88 8.07 6.46
CA SER A 464 -6.19 7.98 7.10
C SER A 464 -6.18 8.32 8.59
N ARG A 465 -5.06 8.07 9.29
CA ARG A 465 -4.89 8.34 10.72
C ARG A 465 -4.48 9.78 11.02
N GLU A 466 -3.61 10.37 10.20
CA GLU A 466 -3.06 11.71 10.44
C GLU A 466 -3.99 12.83 9.94
N THR A 467 -4.90 12.54 8.99
CA THR A 467 -5.90 13.53 8.54
C THR A 467 -7.01 13.79 9.57
N HIS A 468 -7.59 14.99 9.57
CA HIS A 468 -8.67 15.37 10.50
C HIS A 468 -9.98 14.64 10.20
N CYS A 469 -10.23 14.37 8.92
CA CYS A 469 -11.38 13.64 8.42
C CYS A 469 -11.03 12.96 7.09
N GLY A 470 -11.89 12.06 6.62
CA GLY A 470 -11.61 11.36 5.38
C GLY A 470 -12.77 10.52 4.86
N VAL A 471 -12.55 9.95 3.67
CA VAL A 471 -13.46 9.03 3.00
C VAL A 471 -12.68 7.79 2.58
N HIS A 472 -13.10 6.64 3.08
CA HIS A 472 -12.62 5.36 2.57
C HIS A 472 -13.34 5.04 1.26
N ILE A 473 -12.65 4.88 0.14
CA ILE A 473 -13.32 4.68 -1.16
C ILE A 473 -14.04 3.33 -1.22
N ASN A 474 -13.57 2.31 -0.49
CA ASN A 474 -14.21 1.00 -0.41
C ASN A 474 -14.26 0.24 -1.75
N ALA A 475 -13.17 0.29 -2.52
CA ALA A 475 -13.02 -0.44 -3.78
C ALA A 475 -12.65 -1.92 -3.58
N GLY A 476 -12.42 -2.34 -2.33
CA GLY A 476 -11.76 -3.59 -1.97
C GLY A 476 -10.24 -3.55 -2.21
N PRO A 477 -9.50 -4.59 -1.81
CA PRO A 477 -8.07 -4.71 -2.09
C PRO A 477 -7.79 -4.61 -3.59
N GLU A 478 -6.79 -3.81 -3.94
CA GLU A 478 -6.19 -3.76 -5.28
C GLU A 478 -4.83 -4.45 -5.14
N ILE A 479 -4.53 -5.43 -5.98
CA ILE A 479 -3.30 -6.23 -5.99
C ILE A 479 -2.47 -5.91 -7.24
N GLY A 480 -3.11 -5.62 -8.37
CA GLY A 480 -2.44 -5.16 -9.59
C GLY A 480 -1.58 -3.92 -9.34
N VAL A 481 -0.40 -3.87 -9.96
CA VAL A 481 0.52 -2.73 -9.80
C VAL A 481 -0.07 -1.47 -10.43
N ALA A 482 -0.66 -1.59 -11.62
CA ALA A 482 -1.35 -0.49 -12.27
C ALA A 482 -2.75 -0.31 -11.68
N SER A 483 -3.02 0.87 -11.11
CA SER A 483 -4.32 1.17 -10.50
C SER A 483 -5.45 1.22 -11.54
N THR A 484 -6.61 0.64 -11.22
CA THR A 484 -7.78 0.56 -12.10
C THR A 484 -9.07 0.90 -11.35
N LYS A 485 -9.60 -0.02 -10.55
CA LYS A 485 -10.82 0.18 -9.75
C LYS A 485 -10.65 1.24 -8.66
N ALA A 486 -9.44 1.46 -8.15
CA ALA A 486 -9.19 2.55 -7.22
C ALA A 486 -9.30 3.92 -7.91
N TYR A 487 -8.88 4.08 -9.17
CA TYR A 487 -9.06 5.34 -9.92
C TYR A 487 -10.55 5.70 -10.07
N THR A 488 -11.36 4.77 -10.54
CA THR A 488 -12.80 5.01 -10.73
C THR A 488 -13.55 5.21 -9.41
N SER A 489 -13.17 4.47 -8.37
CA SER A 489 -13.73 4.66 -7.02
C SER A 489 -13.31 5.98 -6.38
N GLN A 490 -12.06 6.44 -6.57
CA GLN A 490 -11.60 7.78 -6.15
C GLN A 490 -12.39 8.87 -6.84
N PHE A 491 -12.56 8.77 -8.17
CA PHE A 491 -13.34 9.72 -8.95
C PHE A 491 -14.77 9.82 -8.39
N ILE A 492 -15.46 8.70 -8.15
CA ILE A 492 -16.83 8.72 -7.59
C ILE A 492 -16.85 9.31 -6.18
N ALA A 493 -15.89 8.95 -5.31
CA ALA A 493 -15.81 9.49 -3.96
C ALA A 493 -15.65 11.02 -3.98
N LEU A 494 -14.82 11.54 -4.89
CA LEU A 494 -14.62 12.97 -5.11
C LEU A 494 -15.89 13.65 -5.67
N VAL A 495 -16.58 13.04 -6.63
CA VAL A 495 -17.88 13.57 -7.12
C VAL A 495 -18.93 13.62 -6.02
N MET A 496 -19.05 12.55 -5.21
CA MET A 496 -19.94 12.52 -4.05
C MET A 496 -19.62 13.63 -3.04
N MET A 497 -18.33 13.92 -2.83
CA MET A 497 -17.88 15.01 -1.98
C MET A 497 -18.31 16.37 -2.56
N ALA A 498 -18.15 16.62 -3.86
CA ALA A 498 -18.60 17.84 -4.51
C ALA A 498 -20.14 18.04 -4.43
N ILE A 499 -20.91 16.95 -4.60
CA ILE A 499 -22.37 16.96 -4.42
C ILE A 499 -22.74 17.33 -2.99
N GLN A 500 -22.10 16.72 -1.99
CA GLN A 500 -22.39 17.00 -0.58
C GLN A 500 -21.99 18.42 -0.18
N LEU A 501 -20.88 18.95 -0.69
CA LEU A 501 -20.46 20.32 -0.40
C LEU A 501 -21.42 21.37 -0.98
N SER A 502 -22.08 21.07 -2.09
CA SER A 502 -23.01 21.97 -2.77
C SER A 502 -24.48 21.87 -2.32
N GLU A 503 -24.81 21.02 -1.34
CA GLU A 503 -26.19 20.75 -0.89
C GLU A 503 -26.97 22.02 -0.48
N ASP A 504 -26.30 23.02 0.12
CA ASP A 504 -26.95 24.27 0.57
C ASP A 504 -27.34 25.21 -0.59
N ARG A 505 -26.90 24.92 -1.82
CA ARG A 505 -27.17 25.76 -2.99
C ARG A 505 -28.40 25.24 -3.73
N SER A 506 -29.50 25.99 -3.66
CA SER A 506 -30.74 25.62 -4.35
C SER A 506 -30.60 25.64 -5.88
N SER A 507 -29.80 26.53 -6.46
CA SER A 507 -29.56 26.65 -7.91
C SER A 507 -28.95 25.39 -8.52
N MET A 508 -28.14 24.65 -7.76
CA MET A 508 -27.45 23.44 -8.23
C MET A 508 -28.25 22.16 -7.99
N THR A 509 -29.49 22.25 -7.50
CA THR A 509 -30.30 21.07 -7.16
C THR A 509 -30.56 20.17 -8.36
N GLN A 510 -30.96 20.74 -9.50
CA GLN A 510 -31.20 19.95 -10.71
C GLN A 510 -29.92 19.25 -11.17
N ARG A 511 -28.81 19.99 -11.22
CA ARG A 511 -27.50 19.45 -11.61
C ARG A 511 -27.06 18.30 -10.71
N ARG A 512 -27.22 18.41 -9.38
CA ARG A 512 -26.94 17.31 -8.45
C ARG A 512 -27.85 16.10 -8.69
N ASN A 513 -29.14 16.32 -8.90
CA ASN A 513 -30.10 15.24 -9.15
C ASN A 513 -29.77 14.47 -10.43
N ASP A 514 -29.42 15.19 -11.51
CA ASP A 514 -29.01 14.59 -12.78
C ASP A 514 -27.76 13.70 -12.60
N ILE A 515 -26.76 14.19 -11.84
CA ILE A 515 -25.55 13.41 -11.54
C ILE A 515 -25.88 12.17 -10.70
N ILE A 516 -26.76 12.30 -9.69
CA ILE A 516 -27.14 11.18 -8.81
C ILE A 516 -27.92 10.11 -9.59
N GLU A 517 -28.81 10.51 -10.51
CA GLU A 517 -29.55 9.56 -11.34
C GLU A 517 -28.63 8.81 -12.30
N GLU A 518 -27.61 9.48 -12.83
CA GLU A 518 -26.61 8.84 -13.69
C GLU A 518 -25.63 7.94 -12.91
N LEU A 519 -25.29 8.30 -11.66
CA LEU A 519 -24.55 7.40 -10.75
C LEU A 519 -25.28 6.07 -10.53
N ARG A 520 -26.62 6.08 -10.52
CA ARG A 520 -27.44 4.85 -10.39
C ARG A 520 -27.22 3.88 -11.55
N LYS A 521 -27.10 4.40 -12.77
CA LYS A 521 -26.97 3.61 -14.01
C LYS A 521 -25.52 3.23 -14.33
N LEU A 522 -24.56 3.88 -13.66
CA LEU A 522 -23.14 3.77 -13.95
C LEU A 522 -22.62 2.32 -13.96
N SER A 523 -23.02 1.49 -12.99
CA SER A 523 -22.61 0.08 -12.94
C SER A 523 -23.00 -0.67 -14.22
N ASP A 524 -24.21 -0.45 -14.74
CA ASP A 524 -24.68 -1.15 -15.93
C ASP A 524 -24.05 -0.59 -17.21
N HIS A 525 -23.79 0.73 -17.27
CA HIS A 525 -22.99 1.31 -18.34
C HIS A 525 -21.55 0.76 -18.37
N ILE A 526 -20.92 0.56 -17.21
CA ILE A 526 -19.59 -0.07 -17.13
C ILE A 526 -19.65 -1.50 -17.69
N LYS A 527 -20.66 -2.30 -17.31
CA LYS A 527 -20.84 -3.65 -17.88
C LYS A 527 -21.01 -3.63 -19.40
N GLN A 528 -21.75 -2.66 -19.94
CA GLN A 528 -21.91 -2.49 -21.39
C GLN A 528 -20.56 -2.21 -22.07
N VAL A 529 -19.72 -1.35 -21.49
CA VAL A 529 -18.37 -1.09 -22.01
C VAL A 529 -17.49 -2.34 -21.93
N LEU A 530 -17.54 -3.10 -20.83
CA LEU A 530 -16.79 -4.35 -20.69
C LEU A 530 -17.18 -5.42 -21.73
N ASN A 531 -18.41 -5.38 -22.27
CA ASN A 531 -18.81 -6.29 -23.34
C ASN A 531 -18.06 -6.05 -24.67
N SER A 532 -17.46 -4.87 -24.85
CA SER A 532 -16.65 -4.54 -26.03
C SER A 532 -15.22 -5.10 -25.97
N ASP A 533 -14.86 -5.86 -24.94
CA ASP A 533 -13.52 -6.39 -24.71
C ASP A 533 -12.93 -7.15 -25.92
N LYS A 534 -13.73 -7.98 -26.60
CA LYS A 534 -13.30 -8.72 -27.79
C LYS A 534 -12.94 -7.80 -28.96
N GLU A 535 -13.68 -6.71 -29.14
CA GLU A 535 -13.42 -5.73 -30.19
C GLU A 535 -12.15 -4.94 -29.87
N LEU A 536 -11.93 -4.60 -28.59
CA LEU A 536 -10.73 -3.93 -28.12
C LEU A 536 -9.49 -4.82 -28.24
N HIS A 537 -9.61 -6.13 -27.98
CA HIS A 537 -8.54 -7.09 -28.24
C HIS A 537 -8.14 -7.11 -29.71
N GLN A 538 -9.13 -7.16 -30.62
CA GLN A 538 -8.87 -7.15 -32.06
C GLN A 538 -8.23 -5.83 -32.51
N LEU A 539 -8.70 -4.69 -31.98
CA LEU A 539 -8.13 -3.37 -32.25
C LEU A 539 -6.67 -3.26 -31.78
N ALA A 540 -6.38 -3.75 -30.58
CA ALA A 540 -5.01 -3.80 -30.04
C ALA A 540 -4.10 -4.62 -30.96
N LYS A 541 -4.55 -5.80 -31.38
CA LYS A 541 -3.78 -6.72 -32.24
C LYS A 541 -3.54 -6.18 -33.64
N ASP A 542 -4.56 -5.62 -34.28
CA ASP A 542 -4.50 -5.24 -35.70
C ASP A 542 -3.87 -3.88 -35.92
N VAL A 543 -4.00 -2.96 -34.97
CA VAL A 543 -3.64 -1.55 -35.16
C VAL A 543 -2.48 -1.13 -34.29
N LEU A 544 -2.51 -1.43 -33.00
CA LEU A 544 -1.60 -0.83 -32.04
C LEU A 544 -0.38 -1.70 -31.72
N TYR A 545 -0.48 -3.03 -31.89
CA TYR A 545 0.55 -3.98 -31.45
C TYR A 545 1.95 -3.69 -32.01
N LYS A 546 2.03 -3.26 -33.28
CA LYS A 546 3.29 -2.97 -33.97
C LYS A 546 3.81 -1.55 -33.74
N GLU A 547 2.97 -0.69 -33.17
CA GLU A 547 3.29 0.72 -33.00
C GLU A 547 4.20 0.93 -31.79
N LYS A 548 5.08 1.91 -31.90
CA LYS A 548 6.02 2.26 -30.82
C LYS A 548 5.54 3.42 -29.97
N SER A 549 4.73 4.28 -30.55
CA SER A 549 4.24 5.49 -29.92
C SER A 549 2.76 5.65 -30.14
N LEU A 550 2.06 6.29 -29.20
CA LEU A 550 0.62 6.51 -29.25
C LEU A 550 0.27 7.85 -28.62
N LEU A 551 -0.47 8.68 -29.38
CA LEU A 551 -0.98 9.95 -28.86
C LEU A 551 -2.46 9.79 -28.47
N ILE A 552 -2.81 10.21 -27.26
CA ILE A 552 -4.19 10.19 -26.77
C ILE A 552 -4.65 11.62 -26.56
N MET A 553 -5.73 12.01 -27.22
CA MET A 553 -6.19 13.39 -27.28
C MET A 553 -7.61 13.54 -26.75
N GLY A 554 -7.84 14.60 -25.98
CA GLY A 554 -9.15 14.89 -25.39
C GLY A 554 -9.21 16.31 -24.83
N ARG A 555 -10.38 16.74 -24.41
CA ARG A 555 -10.61 18.10 -23.89
C ARG A 555 -11.60 18.09 -22.73
N GLY A 556 -11.50 19.11 -21.86
CA GLY A 556 -12.41 19.25 -20.71
C GLY A 556 -12.28 18.07 -19.76
N PHE A 557 -13.41 17.46 -19.39
CA PHE A 557 -13.46 16.28 -18.53
C PHE A 557 -12.65 15.10 -19.07
N GLN A 558 -12.46 15.00 -20.39
CA GLN A 558 -11.70 13.91 -21.01
C GLN A 558 -10.18 14.13 -20.96
N ASN A 559 -9.68 15.29 -20.52
CA ASN A 559 -8.24 15.53 -20.41
C ASN A 559 -7.57 14.55 -19.43
N ALA A 560 -8.20 14.33 -18.27
CA ALA A 560 -7.71 13.37 -17.29
C ALA A 560 -7.72 11.93 -17.83
N THR A 561 -8.75 11.57 -18.61
CA THR A 561 -8.81 10.27 -19.28
C THR A 561 -7.63 10.06 -20.22
N CYS A 562 -7.21 11.09 -20.96
CA CYS A 562 -6.05 10.99 -21.85
C CYS A 562 -4.75 10.78 -21.07
N LEU A 563 -4.55 11.54 -19.99
CA LEU A 563 -3.36 11.41 -19.14
C LEU A 563 -3.30 10.03 -18.47
N GLU A 564 -4.43 9.56 -17.93
CA GLU A 564 -4.52 8.25 -17.28
C GLU A 564 -4.35 7.10 -18.26
N GLY A 565 -5.02 7.15 -19.42
CA GLY A 565 -4.86 6.12 -20.45
C GLY A 565 -3.42 6.04 -20.97
N ALA A 566 -2.76 7.18 -21.16
CA ALA A 566 -1.35 7.22 -21.54
C ALA A 566 -0.44 6.69 -20.43
N LEU A 567 -0.77 6.94 -19.16
CA LEU A 567 -0.03 6.35 -18.05
C LEU A 567 -0.17 4.82 -18.02
N LYS A 568 -1.40 4.28 -18.14
CA LYS A 568 -1.63 2.82 -18.14
C LYS A 568 -0.91 2.10 -19.27
N ILE A 569 -1.00 2.64 -20.49
CA ILE A 569 -0.33 2.04 -21.65
C ILE A 569 1.20 2.08 -21.44
N LYS A 570 1.75 3.18 -20.94
CA LYS A 570 3.18 3.32 -20.64
C LYS A 570 3.66 2.35 -19.55
N GLU A 571 2.91 2.23 -18.46
CA GLU A 571 3.25 1.40 -17.31
C GLU A 571 3.26 -0.09 -17.64
N VAL A 572 2.25 -0.56 -18.38
CA VAL A 572 2.00 -2.00 -18.53
C VAL A 572 2.51 -2.55 -19.86
N SER A 573 2.37 -1.80 -20.97
CA SER A 573 2.81 -2.27 -22.31
C SER A 573 4.19 -1.76 -22.73
N TYR A 574 4.76 -0.79 -21.99
CA TYR A 574 6.00 -0.07 -22.36
C TYR A 574 5.97 0.65 -23.71
N MET A 575 4.80 0.77 -24.34
CA MET A 575 4.61 1.63 -25.51
C MET A 575 4.69 3.09 -25.07
N HIS A 576 5.43 3.90 -25.82
CA HIS A 576 5.51 5.33 -25.52
C HIS A 576 4.17 6.00 -25.79
N SER A 577 3.43 6.31 -24.73
CA SER A 577 2.13 6.94 -24.85
C SER A 577 2.10 8.29 -24.14
N GLU A 578 1.47 9.27 -24.80
CA GLU A 578 1.38 10.65 -24.33
C GLU A 578 -0.06 11.16 -24.42
N GLY A 579 -0.56 11.71 -23.32
CA GLY A 579 -1.85 12.36 -23.24
C GLY A 579 -1.72 13.85 -23.58
N ILE A 580 -2.39 14.32 -24.63
CA ILE A 580 -2.33 15.69 -25.11
C ILE A 580 -3.70 16.35 -24.99
N LEU A 581 -3.74 17.54 -24.38
CA LEU A 581 -4.93 18.37 -24.41
C LEU A 581 -5.20 18.81 -25.86
N ALA A 582 -6.35 18.44 -26.42
CA ALA A 582 -6.67 18.68 -27.83
C ALA A 582 -6.67 20.17 -28.23
N GLY A 583 -6.81 21.08 -27.25
CA GLY A 583 -6.66 22.53 -27.47
C GLY A 583 -5.23 22.97 -27.81
N GLU A 584 -4.23 22.21 -27.37
CA GLU A 584 -2.81 22.55 -27.49
C GLU A 584 -2.17 22.05 -28.79
N LEU A 585 -2.90 21.31 -29.63
CA LEU A 585 -2.34 20.69 -30.84
C LEU A 585 -1.58 21.69 -31.72
N LYS A 586 -2.15 22.87 -31.97
CA LYS A 586 -1.53 23.90 -32.82
C LYS A 586 -0.31 24.57 -32.19
N HIS A 587 -0.06 24.37 -30.90
CA HIS A 587 1.05 24.97 -30.17
C HIS A 587 2.31 24.10 -30.19
N GLY A 588 2.34 23.03 -31.02
CA GLY A 588 3.52 22.20 -31.22
C GLY A 588 3.19 20.73 -31.53
N PRO A 589 2.40 20.04 -30.70
CA PRO A 589 2.19 18.59 -30.81
C PRO A 589 1.62 18.10 -32.15
N LEU A 590 0.91 18.96 -32.89
CA LEU A 590 0.41 18.63 -34.23
C LEU A 590 1.53 18.29 -35.22
N ALA A 591 2.77 18.73 -34.98
CA ALA A 591 3.93 18.38 -35.80
C ALA A 591 4.29 16.88 -35.77
N LEU A 592 3.82 16.15 -34.74
CA LEU A 592 4.03 14.70 -34.62
C LEU A 592 3.03 13.88 -35.44
N ILE A 593 1.98 14.52 -35.99
CA ILE A 593 0.89 13.84 -36.68
C ILE A 593 1.24 13.63 -38.15
N ASP A 594 1.27 12.37 -38.54
CA ASP A 594 1.38 11.92 -39.93
C ASP A 594 0.50 10.67 -40.17
N GLU A 595 0.72 9.99 -41.30
CA GLU A 595 -0.03 8.78 -41.68
C GLU A 595 0.35 7.52 -40.88
N ASN A 596 1.45 7.54 -40.13
CA ASN A 596 1.96 6.41 -39.35
C ASN A 596 1.74 6.58 -37.85
N MET A 597 1.66 7.81 -37.34
CA MET A 597 1.45 8.08 -35.92
C MET A 597 0.03 7.66 -35.51
N PRO A 598 -0.15 6.64 -34.65
CA PRO A 598 -1.47 6.26 -34.17
C PRO A 598 -1.96 7.29 -33.15
N VAL A 599 -3.25 7.63 -33.27
CA VAL A 599 -3.92 8.63 -32.43
C VAL A 599 -5.21 8.03 -31.90
N ILE A 600 -5.46 8.15 -30.60
CA ILE A 600 -6.79 7.95 -30.02
C ILE A 600 -7.37 9.31 -29.67
N LEU A 601 -8.52 9.66 -30.25
CA LEU A 601 -9.23 10.90 -29.96
C LEU A 601 -10.52 10.60 -29.18
N ILE A 602 -10.66 11.19 -28.00
CA ILE A 602 -11.86 11.08 -27.17
C ILE A 602 -12.82 12.21 -27.53
N MET A 603 -13.94 11.87 -28.17
CA MET A 603 -14.95 12.81 -28.66
C MET A 603 -16.35 12.41 -28.17
N THR A 604 -16.70 12.89 -26.99
CA THR A 604 -17.98 12.65 -26.31
C THR A 604 -18.96 13.80 -26.50
N LYS A 605 -20.27 13.53 -26.42
CA LYS A 605 -21.38 14.48 -26.55
C LYS A 605 -21.49 15.38 -25.31
N ASP A 606 -20.59 16.35 -25.23
CA ASP A 606 -20.60 17.42 -24.24
C ASP A 606 -20.59 18.80 -24.90
N SER A 607 -20.52 19.86 -24.10
CA SER A 607 -20.45 21.25 -24.56
C SER A 607 -19.20 21.56 -25.40
N LEU A 608 -18.17 20.73 -25.34
CA LEU A 608 -16.91 20.87 -26.07
C LEU A 608 -16.86 20.03 -27.34
N TYR A 609 -17.89 19.25 -27.66
CA TYR A 609 -17.98 18.43 -28.88
C TYR A 609 -17.57 19.17 -30.16
N PRO A 610 -18.06 20.39 -30.47
CA PRO A 610 -17.66 21.10 -31.68
C PRO A 610 -16.17 21.46 -31.71
N LYS A 611 -15.58 21.72 -30.53
CA LYS A 611 -14.15 22.03 -30.42
C LYS A 611 -13.28 20.79 -30.63
N VAL A 612 -13.73 19.64 -30.15
CA VAL A 612 -13.05 18.35 -30.40
C VAL A 612 -13.20 17.92 -31.86
N GLN A 613 -14.35 18.17 -32.48
CA GLN A 613 -14.54 17.95 -33.91
C GLN A 613 -13.58 18.79 -34.76
N SER A 614 -13.29 20.04 -34.34
CA SER A 614 -12.25 20.85 -34.99
C SER A 614 -10.86 20.24 -34.82
N ALA A 615 -10.54 19.63 -33.68
CA ALA A 615 -9.29 18.91 -33.48
C ALA A 615 -9.20 17.66 -34.37
N LEU A 616 -10.29 16.89 -34.51
CA LEU A 616 -10.38 15.77 -35.45
C LEU A 616 -10.04 16.23 -36.88
N GLN A 617 -10.65 17.31 -37.35
CA GLN A 617 -10.35 17.88 -38.67
C GLN A 617 -8.88 18.26 -38.84
N GLN A 618 -8.24 18.78 -37.79
CA GLN A 618 -6.82 19.16 -37.82
C GLN A 618 -5.92 17.93 -37.96
N VAL A 619 -6.21 16.86 -37.22
CA VAL A 619 -5.49 15.58 -37.31
C VAL A 619 -5.66 14.96 -38.70
N THR A 620 -6.90 14.87 -39.18
CA THR A 620 -7.20 14.32 -40.51
C THR A 620 -6.58 15.13 -41.65
N ALA A 621 -6.52 16.46 -41.53
CA ALA A 621 -5.85 17.33 -42.51
C ALA A 621 -4.33 17.12 -42.60
N ARG A 622 -3.74 16.37 -41.66
CA ARG A 622 -2.34 15.93 -41.65
C ARG A 622 -2.20 14.43 -41.94
N LYS A 623 -3.23 13.83 -42.51
CA LYS A 623 -3.34 12.40 -42.84
C LYS A 623 -3.34 11.45 -41.64
N GLY A 624 -3.51 11.98 -40.42
CA GLY A 624 -3.70 11.13 -39.24
C GLY A 624 -4.97 10.29 -39.38
N GLN A 625 -4.89 9.04 -38.94
CA GLN A 625 -5.99 8.06 -38.97
C GLN A 625 -6.43 7.75 -37.52
N PRO A 626 -7.13 8.67 -36.83
CA PRO A 626 -7.43 8.49 -35.42
C PRO A 626 -8.47 7.40 -35.18
N ILE A 627 -8.28 6.66 -34.10
CA ILE A 627 -9.30 5.84 -33.46
C ILE A 627 -10.14 6.78 -32.58
N ILE A 628 -11.46 6.74 -32.70
CA ILE A 628 -12.34 7.67 -32.01
C ILE A 628 -13.11 6.96 -30.88
N ILE A 629 -12.89 7.36 -29.63
CA ILE A 629 -13.75 6.98 -28.51
C ILE A 629 -14.93 7.96 -28.47
N CYS A 630 -16.16 7.46 -28.64
CA CYS A 630 -17.35 8.28 -28.81
C CYS A 630 -18.60 7.63 -28.24
N ASN A 631 -19.67 8.42 -28.10
CA ASN A 631 -20.92 7.90 -27.57
C ASN A 631 -21.66 6.97 -28.55
N ASP A 632 -22.43 6.04 -27.99
CA ASP A 632 -23.40 5.24 -28.72
C ASP A 632 -24.38 6.12 -29.52
N GLY A 633 -24.66 5.73 -30.76
CA GLY A 633 -25.59 6.47 -31.63
C GLY A 633 -25.07 7.80 -32.17
N ASP A 634 -23.80 8.17 -31.98
CA ASP A 634 -23.25 9.39 -32.59
C ASP A 634 -23.03 9.22 -34.11
N GLU A 635 -23.98 9.72 -34.89
CA GLU A 635 -23.95 9.80 -36.36
C GLU A 635 -23.01 10.89 -36.91
N GLY A 636 -22.51 11.79 -36.06
CA GLY A 636 -21.59 12.86 -36.46
C GLY A 636 -20.19 12.36 -36.84
N ILE A 637 -19.92 11.08 -36.62
CA ILE A 637 -18.64 10.43 -36.90
C ILE A 637 -18.74 9.63 -38.19
N SER A 638 -17.90 9.96 -39.16
CA SER A 638 -17.81 9.24 -40.43
C SER A 638 -17.41 7.78 -40.21
N SER A 639 -18.03 6.87 -40.98
CA SER A 639 -17.74 5.44 -41.00
C SER A 639 -16.32 5.08 -41.43
N GLN A 640 -15.54 6.04 -41.94
CA GLN A 640 -14.15 5.84 -42.31
C GLN A 640 -13.22 5.66 -41.10
N TYR A 641 -13.62 6.13 -39.92
CA TYR A 641 -12.80 6.03 -38.70
C TYR A 641 -13.12 4.76 -37.92
N LYS A 642 -12.10 4.18 -37.29
CA LYS A 642 -12.30 3.12 -36.30
C LYS A 642 -12.88 3.75 -35.04
N THR A 643 -14.00 3.23 -34.54
CA THR A 643 -14.67 3.79 -33.36
C THR A 643 -14.74 2.80 -32.21
N ILE A 644 -14.54 3.30 -31.00
CA ILE A 644 -14.89 2.62 -29.75
C ILE A 644 -16.11 3.35 -29.22
N ARG A 645 -17.23 2.63 -29.10
CA ARG A 645 -18.51 3.19 -28.71
C ARG A 645 -18.75 2.95 -27.22
N VAL A 646 -19.12 4.00 -26.49
CA VAL A 646 -19.41 3.94 -25.05
C VAL A 646 -20.78 4.55 -24.75
N PRO A 647 -21.50 4.10 -23.72
CA PRO A 647 -22.79 4.69 -23.34
C PRO A 647 -22.66 6.17 -23.02
N GLN A 648 -23.70 6.93 -23.32
CA GLN A 648 -23.80 8.34 -22.92
C GLN A 648 -24.24 8.44 -21.46
N THR A 649 -23.56 9.31 -20.72
CA THR A 649 -23.95 9.70 -19.35
C THR A 649 -23.75 11.21 -19.18
N VAL A 650 -23.94 11.72 -17.95
CA VAL A 650 -23.66 13.11 -17.63
C VAL A 650 -22.17 13.42 -17.87
N ASP A 651 -21.89 14.59 -18.43
CA ASP A 651 -20.56 15.04 -18.86
C ASP A 651 -19.45 14.82 -17.83
N CYS A 652 -19.70 15.15 -16.56
CA CYS A 652 -18.72 14.99 -15.48
C CYS A 652 -18.44 13.52 -15.09
N LEU A 653 -19.31 12.58 -15.44
CA LEU A 653 -19.11 11.14 -15.19
C LEU A 653 -18.63 10.39 -16.43
N GLN A 654 -18.70 10.98 -17.62
CA GLN A 654 -18.35 10.32 -18.87
C GLN A 654 -16.90 9.80 -18.88
N GLY A 655 -15.99 10.47 -18.16
CA GLY A 655 -14.60 10.03 -17.95
C GLY A 655 -14.46 8.64 -17.33
N LEU A 656 -15.43 8.20 -16.51
CA LEU A 656 -15.46 6.87 -15.90
C LEU A 656 -15.72 5.77 -16.94
N LEU A 657 -16.45 6.09 -18.01
CA LEU A 657 -16.76 5.14 -19.08
C LEU A 657 -15.67 5.13 -20.16
N THR A 658 -15.09 6.29 -20.47
CA THR A 658 -14.07 6.42 -21.52
C THR A 658 -12.69 5.90 -21.11
N ILE A 659 -12.43 5.76 -19.79
CA ILE A 659 -11.15 5.21 -19.32
C ILE A 659 -11.06 3.68 -19.42
N ILE A 660 -12.19 2.98 -19.28
CA ILE A 660 -12.22 1.50 -19.27
C ILE A 660 -11.70 0.91 -20.57
N PRO A 661 -12.06 1.42 -21.78
CA PRO A 661 -11.46 0.94 -23.02
C PRO A 661 -9.94 1.11 -23.05
N LEU A 662 -9.41 2.20 -22.47
CA LEU A 662 -7.96 2.44 -22.43
C LEU A 662 -7.27 1.48 -21.44
N GLN A 663 -7.92 1.16 -20.32
CA GLN A 663 -7.44 0.11 -19.39
C GLN A 663 -7.39 -1.26 -20.08
N LEU A 664 -8.46 -1.66 -20.78
CA LEU A 664 -8.51 -2.92 -21.53
C LEU A 664 -7.49 -2.94 -22.68
N LEU A 665 -7.34 -1.85 -23.43
CA LEU A 665 -6.31 -1.75 -24.48
C LEU A 665 -4.90 -1.89 -23.90
N SER A 666 -4.62 -1.26 -22.75
CA SER A 666 -3.32 -1.41 -22.09
C SER A 666 -3.05 -2.85 -21.65
N TYR A 667 -4.06 -3.55 -21.13
CA TYR A 667 -4.00 -4.97 -20.77
C TYR A 667 -3.72 -5.85 -22.00
N HIS A 668 -4.51 -5.70 -23.06
CA HIS A 668 -4.36 -6.50 -24.28
C HIS A 668 -3.02 -6.27 -24.96
N LEU A 669 -2.55 -5.02 -25.03
CA LEU A 669 -1.25 -4.70 -25.59
C LEU A 669 -0.11 -5.38 -24.83
N ALA A 670 -0.14 -5.30 -23.50
CA ALA A 670 0.87 -5.92 -22.66
C ALA A 670 0.89 -7.46 -22.81
N VAL A 671 -0.29 -8.10 -22.81
CA VAL A 671 -0.41 -9.55 -23.05
C VAL A 671 0.13 -9.92 -24.43
N LEU A 672 -0.19 -9.16 -25.48
CA LEU A 672 0.32 -9.39 -26.83
C LEU A 672 1.85 -9.22 -26.92
N HIS A 673 2.42 -8.28 -26.17
CA HIS A 673 3.87 -8.08 -26.06
C HIS A 673 4.56 -9.13 -25.18
N GLY A 674 3.80 -10.06 -24.56
CA GLY A 674 4.34 -11.06 -23.64
C GLY A 674 4.84 -10.48 -22.32
N VAL A 675 4.32 -9.31 -21.94
CA VAL A 675 4.64 -8.63 -20.68
C VAL A 675 3.70 -9.11 -19.59
N ASP A 676 4.25 -9.35 -18.40
CA ASP A 676 3.45 -9.68 -17.22
C ASP A 676 2.77 -8.42 -16.67
N VAL A 677 1.45 -8.34 -16.86
CA VAL A 677 0.65 -7.16 -16.49
C VAL A 677 0.57 -6.90 -14.98
N ASP A 678 0.71 -7.95 -14.17
CA ASP A 678 0.65 -7.84 -12.71
C ASP A 678 2.02 -7.40 -12.14
N PHE A 679 3.09 -7.55 -12.93
CA PHE A 679 4.47 -7.28 -12.53
C PHE A 679 5.23 -6.46 -13.60
N PRO A 680 4.82 -5.20 -13.86
CA PRO A 680 5.52 -4.34 -14.79
C PRO A 680 6.92 -3.98 -14.25
N ARG A 681 7.93 -4.14 -15.11
CA ARG A 681 9.35 -3.94 -14.79
C ARG A 681 9.61 -2.57 -14.16
N ASN A 682 10.53 -2.53 -13.20
CA ASN A 682 10.97 -1.30 -12.52
C ASN A 682 9.85 -0.54 -11.76
N LEU A 683 8.67 -1.14 -11.61
CA LEU A 683 7.58 -0.58 -10.82
C LEU A 683 7.16 -1.55 -9.71
N ALA A 684 6.82 -0.95 -8.56
CA ALA A 684 6.12 -1.58 -7.46
C ALA A 684 4.79 -0.85 -7.24
N LYS A 685 3.81 -1.55 -6.65
CA LYS A 685 2.46 -1.01 -6.46
C LYS A 685 2.40 0.30 -5.64
N SER A 686 3.33 0.48 -4.71
CA SER A 686 3.36 1.66 -3.85
C SER A 686 4.80 2.11 -3.57
N VAL A 687 4.98 3.43 -3.68
CA VAL A 687 6.21 4.17 -3.39
C VAL A 687 6.10 4.72 -1.98
N THR A 688 6.78 4.08 -1.03
CA THR A 688 6.70 4.38 0.41
C THR A 688 8.01 4.84 1.00
N VAL A 689 9.01 4.98 0.16
CA VAL A 689 10.35 5.46 0.48
C VAL A 689 10.78 6.36 -0.67
N GLU A 690 11.54 7.41 -0.35
CA GLU A 690 12.17 8.29 -1.34
C GLU A 690 13.33 7.60 -2.07
#